data_AF-A0A8C3XMN8-F1
#
_entry.id   AF-A0A8C3XMN8-F1
#
_cell.length_a   1.000
_cell.length_b   1.000
_cell.length_c   1.000
_cell.angle_alpha   90.00
_cell.angle_beta   90.00
_cell.angle_gamma   90.00
#
_symmetry.space_group_name_H-M   'P 1'
#
loop_
_entity.id
_entity.type
_entity.pdbx_description
1 polymer ?
#
loop_
_entity_poly.entity_id
_entity_poly.type
_entity_poly.pdbx_seq_one_letter_code
_entity_poly.pdbx_strand_id
1 'polypeptide(L)'
;MICHRRVFPPAFQILASLEEQNFTEAWGKKAKELYGSIWKNFTDTQLKSIIGSIQTLGPSNLPLDKRQQYNTILSEMDNIYSTAKVCPPNQTADCWALEPEITNTMASSRSYQKLLYAWEGWHSSAGTPLRPKYEAFVTLSNEAYRMDGFKDTGAYWRSWYDSPTFEDDLEALYHQLEPLYLNLHAFVRRKLYERYGPKYINLQGPIPAHLLGNMWAQQWNNIYDMMVPFPGKPNLDVTSAMVEQNWNATHMFRVSEEFFTSLGLLAMPPEFWEKSMLEKPADGREVVCHASAWDFYNRKDFRIKQCTTVTMEQLFTVHHEMGHVEYYLQYKDQPVTFRSGANPGFHEAIGDVMSLSVSTPGHLQKIGLLRQVTQDAESDINYLLKMALEKIAFLPFGYLIDQWRWNVFSGRTPPSRYNYDWWYLRTKYQGICPPIARNETNFDPGAKYHIPGNTPYIRYFVSFILQFQFHKALCQAANHTGPLHTCDIYMSKEAGAKLSEVLKAGSSKPWQEILFNLTGMEKMDAGALLEYFSPVTTWLQKQNNEKNETLGWPDFEWRPPVPEGYPDGIADEAEAKDFLAKYNSTAEVVWNAYSEASWAYNTNITDYNKQIMLEKNLNMSAHTLEHGMQARQYDSSDFQDQSVTRILKKLSDIERAALPELELKEYNNILSDMETTYSVAKVCKGQDKCYPLDPDLTDILAKSRDYDELLFSWKGWRDASGKKIKSKYKRYVELSNKAARLNGHWESKPGQLHVWLRLSEPPLGFPLQGIQSPLASSKIAYGSDVPPGSGAGSNFAFVLLSLSPPLPAPKSPCGSLGNMWAQSWSNIFDLVMPYPSATKVDATPAMQKQGWTPQRMFQESDKFFTSLGLIPMPPEFWAKSMIEKPAGREVVCHASAWDFYNRNDFRIKQCTVVNMDDLITVHHEMGHVQYFLQYKDQPISFRDGANPGFHEAIGDVMALSVSTPKHLHSLSLLDRVEENTESDINYLMSIALDKIAFLPFGYLMDQWRWKVFDGRIQEDEYNQQWWNLRLKYQGLCPPVPRSEDDFDPGAKFHIPANVPYVRYFVSFVIQFQFHQALCKAAGDTGPLHKCDIYQSKDAGTLLANAMKLGYSKPWPEAMQLITGQPNMSADALMTYFKPLTDWLAAENAKNGETLGWPEYNWTPYAAQSSASAKVRFLGMSLDSHQAAAGQWILLVLGLFLLFATVILGVKFRSSRRRAHKSSSEMELK
;
A
#
# COMPACT_ATOMS: atom_id res chain seq x y z
N MET A 1 15.48 -56.24 0.61
CA MET A 1 15.56 -55.99 2.08
C MET A 1 16.14 -54.57 2.33
N ILE A 2 15.63 -53.53 1.65
CA ILE A 2 16.28 -52.20 1.59
C ILE A 2 15.22 -51.09 1.64
N CYS A 3 14.56 -50.88 2.78
CA CYS A 3 13.81 -49.64 3.04
C CYS A 3 13.50 -49.47 4.54
N HIS A 4 14.52 -49.68 5.38
CA HIS A 4 14.49 -49.19 6.74
C HIS A 4 15.73 -48.33 7.00
N ARG A 5 15.47 -47.02 7.01
CA ARG A 5 16.15 -45.97 7.78
C ARG A 5 17.57 -45.55 7.35
N ARG A 6 17.76 -44.22 7.50
CA ARG A 6 18.95 -43.37 7.35
C ARG A 6 19.23 -42.87 5.93
N VAL A 7 19.45 -41.55 5.83
CA VAL A 7 20.36 -40.96 4.84
C VAL A 7 21.68 -41.69 5.05
N PHE A 8 21.94 -42.72 4.23
CA PHE A 8 23.22 -43.37 4.27
C PHE A 8 24.28 -42.41 3.72
N PRO A 9 25.55 -42.49 4.18
CA PRO A 9 26.65 -41.85 3.49
C PRO A 9 26.58 -42.16 1.98
N PRO A 10 26.92 -41.23 1.07
CA PRO A 10 26.98 -41.45 -0.38
C PRO A 10 27.63 -42.79 -0.77
N ALA A 11 28.57 -43.27 0.04
CA ALA A 11 29.22 -44.57 -0.07
C ALA A 11 28.26 -45.78 -0.22
N PHE A 12 27.14 -45.86 0.49
CA PHE A 12 26.26 -47.06 0.40
C PHE A 12 25.41 -47.08 -0.87
N GLN A 13 24.93 -45.93 -1.35
CA GLN A 13 24.21 -45.85 -2.62
C GLN A 13 25.14 -46.23 -3.78
N ILE A 14 26.38 -45.73 -3.74
CA ILE A 14 27.41 -46.09 -4.72
C ILE A 14 27.68 -47.60 -4.69
N LEU A 15 27.83 -48.20 -3.50
CA LEU A 15 28.05 -49.65 -3.38
C LEU A 15 26.87 -50.47 -3.94
N ALA A 16 25.63 -50.07 -3.66
CA ALA A 16 24.44 -50.74 -4.19
C ALA A 16 24.37 -50.63 -5.73
N SER A 17 24.63 -49.45 -6.30
CA SER A 17 24.70 -49.26 -7.75
C SER A 17 25.82 -50.08 -8.39
N LEU A 18 26.98 -50.21 -7.73
CA LEU A 18 28.07 -51.07 -8.20
C LEU A 18 27.69 -52.55 -8.16
N GLU A 19 26.96 -53.00 -7.14
CA GLU A 19 26.45 -54.38 -7.06
C GLU A 19 25.46 -54.70 -8.19
N GLU A 20 24.51 -53.80 -8.45
CA GLU A 20 23.58 -53.90 -9.57
C GLU A 20 24.31 -53.90 -10.92
N GLN A 21 25.28 -53.00 -11.10
CA GLN A 21 26.09 -52.91 -12.32
C GLN A 21 26.96 -54.16 -12.52
N ASN A 22 27.48 -54.78 -11.46
CA ASN A 22 28.21 -56.05 -11.55
C ASN A 22 27.30 -57.19 -11.99
N PHE A 23 26.06 -57.25 -11.48
CA PHE A 23 25.06 -58.21 -11.95
C PHE A 23 24.74 -58.00 -13.44
N THR A 24 24.51 -56.75 -13.83
CA THR A 24 24.22 -56.35 -15.22
C THR A 24 25.38 -56.67 -16.16
N GLU A 25 26.61 -56.38 -15.76
CA GLU A 25 27.81 -56.72 -16.50
C GLU A 25 27.95 -58.24 -16.70
N ALA A 26 27.79 -59.03 -15.63
CA ALA A 26 27.96 -60.48 -15.69
C ALA A 26 26.96 -61.14 -16.65
N TRP A 27 25.68 -60.80 -16.54
CA TRP A 27 24.64 -61.37 -17.39
C TRP A 27 24.65 -60.78 -18.80
N GLY A 28 24.89 -59.48 -18.93
CA GLY A 28 24.96 -58.80 -20.22
C GLY A 28 26.14 -59.27 -21.07
N LYS A 29 27.34 -59.44 -20.48
CA LYS A 29 28.50 -60.02 -21.19
C LYS A 29 28.21 -61.45 -21.63
N LYS A 30 27.63 -62.27 -20.75
CA LYS A 30 27.25 -63.65 -21.09
C LYS A 30 26.22 -63.70 -22.22
N ALA A 31 25.24 -62.80 -22.22
CA ALA A 31 24.26 -62.68 -23.29
C ALA A 31 24.89 -62.23 -24.62
N LYS A 32 25.82 -61.26 -24.59
CA LYS A 32 26.58 -60.83 -25.77
C LYS A 32 27.44 -61.97 -26.33
N GLU A 33 28.11 -62.72 -25.47
CA GLU A 33 28.95 -63.87 -25.85
C GLU A 33 28.14 -65.00 -26.49
N LEU A 34 27.03 -65.41 -25.85
CA LEU A 34 26.23 -66.54 -26.30
C LEU A 34 25.34 -66.20 -27.50
N TYR A 35 24.80 -64.98 -27.56
CA TYR A 35 23.69 -64.66 -28.47
C TYR A 35 23.92 -63.40 -29.31
N GLY A 36 25.00 -62.64 -29.12
CA GLY A 36 25.22 -61.33 -29.75
C GLY A 36 25.12 -61.33 -31.28
N SER A 37 25.57 -62.40 -31.93
CA SER A 37 25.54 -62.53 -33.40
C SER A 37 24.23 -63.11 -33.96
N ILE A 38 23.39 -63.72 -33.12
CA ILE A 38 22.23 -64.52 -33.57
C ILE A 38 20.88 -64.07 -33.03
N TRP A 39 20.83 -63.30 -31.94
CA TRP A 39 19.57 -62.97 -31.25
C TRP A 39 18.54 -62.25 -32.12
N LYS A 40 19.01 -61.43 -33.08
CA LYS A 40 18.12 -60.72 -34.02
C LYS A 40 17.34 -61.66 -34.95
N ASN A 41 17.84 -62.88 -35.15
CA ASN A 41 17.25 -63.93 -35.99
C ASN A 41 16.27 -64.83 -35.23
N PHE A 42 16.07 -64.62 -33.93
CA PHE A 42 15.10 -65.39 -33.15
C PHE A 42 13.69 -65.12 -33.67
N THR A 43 12.93 -66.20 -33.89
CA THR A 43 11.53 -66.15 -34.35
C THR A 43 10.56 -65.82 -33.22
N ASP A 44 10.91 -66.18 -31.98
CA ASP A 44 10.19 -65.77 -30.78
C ASP A 44 10.51 -64.29 -30.49
N THR A 45 9.50 -63.43 -30.65
CA THR A 45 9.60 -61.99 -30.47
C THR A 45 9.84 -61.59 -29.02
N GLN A 46 9.30 -62.34 -28.04
CA GLN A 46 9.54 -62.07 -26.62
C GLN A 46 10.96 -62.44 -26.23
N LEU A 47 11.44 -63.60 -26.67
CA LEU A 47 12.82 -64.01 -26.43
C LEU A 47 13.81 -63.03 -27.07
N LYS A 48 13.53 -62.57 -28.29
CA LYS A 48 14.31 -61.55 -28.99
C LYS A 48 14.39 -60.26 -28.17
N SER A 49 13.27 -59.76 -27.63
CA SER A 49 13.24 -58.56 -26.80
C SER A 49 13.98 -58.74 -25.47
N ILE A 50 13.79 -59.87 -24.78
CA ILE A 50 14.47 -60.16 -23.51
C ILE A 50 16.00 -60.18 -23.71
N ILE A 51 16.47 -60.92 -24.70
CA ILE A 51 17.91 -61.05 -24.97
C ILE A 51 18.49 -59.73 -25.47
N GLY A 52 17.78 -58.97 -26.29
CA GLY A 52 18.18 -57.63 -26.71
C GLY A 52 18.34 -56.66 -25.54
N SER A 53 17.41 -56.68 -24.58
CA SER A 53 17.46 -55.85 -23.38
C SER A 53 18.63 -56.24 -22.46
N ILE A 54 18.82 -57.53 -22.17
CA ILE A 54 19.92 -58.01 -21.31
C ILE A 54 21.29 -57.66 -21.89
N GLN A 55 21.43 -57.61 -23.22
CA GLN A 55 22.66 -57.22 -23.89
C GLN A 55 23.00 -55.73 -23.78
N THR A 56 22.11 -54.87 -23.29
CA THR A 56 22.42 -53.44 -23.08
C THR A 56 22.95 -53.23 -21.67
N LEU A 57 24.22 -52.88 -21.53
CA LEU A 57 24.91 -52.79 -20.23
C LEU A 57 24.88 -51.38 -19.63
N GLY A 58 24.76 -50.35 -20.47
CA GLY A 58 24.80 -48.95 -20.07
C GLY A 58 26.08 -48.62 -19.29
N PRO A 59 26.00 -47.94 -18.13
CA PRO A 59 27.14 -47.62 -17.27
C PRO A 59 28.01 -48.84 -16.90
N SER A 60 27.46 -50.05 -16.92
CA SER A 60 28.18 -51.29 -16.62
C SER A 60 29.26 -51.63 -17.65
N ASN A 61 29.26 -50.99 -18.83
CA ASN A 61 30.35 -51.10 -19.81
C ASN A 61 31.65 -50.42 -19.35
N LEU A 62 31.56 -49.41 -18.46
CA LEU A 62 32.72 -48.66 -18.03
C LEU A 62 33.66 -49.52 -17.16
N PRO A 63 34.98 -49.26 -17.18
CA PRO A 63 35.90 -49.75 -16.17
C PRO A 63 35.44 -49.41 -14.73
N LEU A 64 35.85 -50.21 -13.73
CA LEU A 64 35.36 -50.08 -12.35
C LEU A 64 35.63 -48.69 -11.75
N ASP A 65 36.80 -48.10 -12.01
CA ASP A 65 37.16 -46.75 -11.57
C ASP A 65 36.23 -45.69 -12.19
N LYS A 66 35.95 -45.79 -13.49
CA LYS A 66 35.00 -44.91 -14.18
C LYS A 66 33.55 -45.13 -13.74
N ARG A 67 33.13 -46.36 -13.44
CA ARG A 67 31.81 -46.66 -12.84
C ARG A 67 31.66 -46.01 -11.47
N GLN A 68 32.68 -46.15 -10.62
CA GLN A 68 32.69 -45.54 -9.31
C GLN A 68 32.62 -44.01 -9.44
N GLN A 69 33.37 -43.42 -10.37
CA GLN A 69 33.30 -41.99 -10.68
C GLN A 69 31.90 -41.57 -11.17
N TYR A 70 31.30 -42.32 -12.10
CA TYR A 70 29.95 -42.07 -12.62
C TYR A 70 28.89 -42.03 -11.50
N ASN A 71 28.88 -43.06 -10.64
CA ASN A 71 27.93 -43.14 -9.52
C ASN A 71 28.21 -42.07 -8.46
N THR A 72 29.48 -41.73 -8.21
CA THR A 72 29.87 -40.64 -7.29
C THR A 72 29.36 -39.29 -7.79
N ILE A 73 29.56 -38.99 -9.08
CA ILE A 73 29.10 -37.73 -9.68
C ILE A 73 27.57 -37.61 -9.56
N LEU A 74 26.81 -38.66 -9.87
CA LEU A 74 25.34 -38.66 -9.71
C LEU A 74 24.94 -38.39 -8.26
N SER A 75 25.54 -39.09 -7.30
CA SER A 75 25.25 -38.90 -5.88
C SER A 75 25.60 -37.49 -5.39
N GLU A 76 26.72 -36.92 -5.83
CA GLU A 76 27.11 -35.55 -5.50
C GLU A 76 26.16 -34.51 -6.10
N MET A 77 25.71 -34.72 -7.35
CA MET A 77 24.74 -33.82 -7.99
C MET A 77 23.38 -33.84 -7.28
N ASP A 78 22.89 -35.02 -6.91
CA ASP A 78 21.67 -35.17 -6.11
C ASP A 78 21.79 -34.52 -4.72
N ASN A 79 22.94 -34.67 -4.07
CA ASN A 79 23.21 -34.07 -2.76
C ASN A 79 23.24 -32.54 -2.83
N ILE A 80 23.91 -31.96 -3.84
CA ILE A 80 23.94 -30.51 -4.04
C ILE A 80 22.53 -29.97 -4.22
N TYR A 81 21.73 -30.62 -5.07
CA TYR A 81 20.35 -30.20 -5.31
C TYR A 81 19.48 -30.26 -4.04
N SER A 82 19.55 -31.38 -3.31
CA SER A 82 18.67 -31.62 -2.15
C SER A 82 19.05 -30.82 -0.90
N THR A 83 20.28 -30.32 -0.81
CA THR A 83 20.77 -29.56 0.36
C THR A 83 20.90 -28.06 0.11
N ALA A 84 20.66 -27.59 -1.12
CA ALA A 84 20.72 -26.18 -1.47
C ALA A 84 19.70 -25.34 -0.66
N LYS A 85 20.14 -24.14 -0.25
CA LYS A 85 19.31 -23.16 0.47
C LYS A 85 19.56 -21.76 -0.07
N VAL A 86 18.59 -20.88 0.13
CA VAL A 86 18.63 -19.45 -0.25
C VAL A 86 18.49 -18.61 1.01
N CYS A 87 19.50 -17.82 1.34
CA CYS A 87 19.48 -17.01 2.56
C CYS A 87 19.09 -15.57 2.24
N PRO A 88 18.14 -14.94 2.95
CA PRO A 88 17.77 -13.54 2.72
C PRO A 88 18.94 -12.56 2.91
N PRO A 89 18.87 -11.34 2.34
CA PRO A 89 19.88 -10.31 2.55
C PRO A 89 20.02 -10.00 4.05
N ASN A 90 21.26 -9.97 4.55
CA ASN A 90 21.60 -9.65 5.95
C ASN A 90 21.11 -10.66 7.01
N GLN A 91 20.62 -11.85 6.63
CA GLN A 91 20.22 -12.91 7.57
C GLN A 91 20.84 -14.25 7.16
N THR A 92 21.83 -14.70 7.92
CA THR A 92 22.52 -15.99 7.68
C THR A 92 21.93 -17.17 8.46
N ALA A 93 21.02 -16.91 9.41
CA ALA A 93 20.40 -17.93 10.23
C ALA A 93 19.12 -18.53 9.61
N ASP A 94 18.35 -17.72 8.88
CA ASP A 94 17.01 -18.08 8.38
C ASP A 94 16.99 -18.32 6.86
N CYS A 95 17.78 -19.29 6.40
CA CYS A 95 17.82 -19.66 4.98
C CYS A 95 16.63 -20.55 4.57
N TRP A 96 16.03 -20.23 3.43
CA TRP A 96 14.90 -20.92 2.84
C TRP A 96 15.36 -22.18 2.10
N ALA A 97 14.74 -23.33 2.40
CA ALA A 97 14.87 -24.53 1.58
C ALA A 97 13.86 -24.48 0.42
N LEU A 98 14.02 -25.36 -0.58
CA LEU A 98 13.05 -25.46 -1.67
C LEU A 98 11.64 -25.74 -1.14
N GLU A 99 11.53 -26.72 -0.24
CA GLU A 99 10.27 -27.17 0.36
C GLU A 99 10.32 -27.04 1.90
N PRO A 100 9.37 -26.33 2.53
CA PRO A 100 8.23 -25.64 1.92
C PRO A 100 8.48 -24.17 1.56
N GLU A 101 9.58 -23.54 2.03
CA GLU A 101 9.67 -22.08 2.09
C GLU A 101 9.64 -21.40 0.72
N ILE A 102 10.52 -21.83 -0.19
CA ILE A 102 10.60 -21.22 -1.52
C ILE A 102 9.38 -21.60 -2.36
N THR A 103 8.94 -22.86 -2.35
CA THR A 103 7.74 -23.28 -3.08
C THR A 103 6.50 -22.52 -2.63
N ASN A 104 6.30 -22.33 -1.31
CA ASN A 104 5.22 -21.50 -0.79
C ASN A 104 5.37 -20.04 -1.23
N THR A 105 6.58 -19.48 -1.14
CA THR A 105 6.84 -18.10 -1.58
C THR A 105 6.48 -17.91 -3.05
N MET A 106 6.91 -18.82 -3.93
CA MET A 106 6.56 -18.79 -5.35
C MET A 106 5.06 -18.91 -5.56
N ALA A 107 4.36 -19.75 -4.80
CA ALA A 107 2.94 -20.01 -4.97
C ALA A 107 2.06 -18.85 -4.47
N SER A 108 2.37 -18.25 -3.31
CA SER A 108 1.50 -17.30 -2.62
C SER A 108 1.92 -15.84 -2.76
N SER A 109 3.21 -15.55 -2.87
CA SER A 109 3.70 -14.17 -2.95
C SER A 109 3.39 -13.56 -4.32
N ARG A 110 3.22 -12.24 -4.33
CA ARG A 110 3.03 -11.47 -5.56
C ARG A 110 3.98 -10.27 -5.64
N SER A 111 4.90 -10.11 -4.68
CA SER A 111 5.96 -9.10 -4.74
C SER A 111 6.93 -9.48 -5.86
N TYR A 112 7.17 -8.55 -6.79
CA TYR A 112 8.09 -8.80 -7.91
C TYR A 112 9.50 -9.10 -7.38
N GLN A 113 9.97 -8.29 -6.41
CA GLN A 113 11.32 -8.39 -5.86
C GLN A 113 11.54 -9.68 -5.05
N LYS A 114 10.56 -10.06 -4.20
CA LYS A 114 10.65 -11.28 -3.39
C LYS A 114 10.67 -12.55 -4.26
N LEU A 115 9.81 -12.59 -5.28
CA LEU A 115 9.80 -13.68 -6.26
C LEU A 115 11.10 -13.74 -7.07
N LEU A 116 11.65 -12.58 -7.45
CA LEU A 116 12.91 -12.49 -8.19
C LEU A 116 14.07 -13.03 -7.34
N TYR A 117 14.11 -12.65 -6.07
CA TYR A 117 15.14 -13.09 -5.12
C TYR A 117 15.10 -14.60 -4.88
N ALA A 118 13.91 -15.14 -4.61
CA ALA A 118 13.73 -16.58 -4.42
C ALA A 118 14.16 -17.36 -5.67
N TRP A 119 13.73 -16.89 -6.85
CA TRP A 119 14.08 -17.51 -8.14
C TRP A 119 15.58 -17.45 -8.41
N GLU A 120 16.19 -16.27 -8.28
CA GLU A 120 17.61 -16.06 -8.56
C GLU A 120 18.47 -16.89 -7.62
N GLY A 121 18.19 -16.80 -6.32
CA GLY A 121 18.91 -17.49 -5.26
C GLY A 121 18.88 -19.01 -5.47
N TRP A 122 17.72 -19.58 -5.78
CA TRP A 122 17.60 -21.02 -5.99
C TRP A 122 18.44 -21.49 -7.18
N HIS A 123 18.33 -20.81 -8.33
CA HIS A 123 19.08 -21.17 -9.53
C HIS A 123 20.59 -21.02 -9.33
N SER A 124 21.01 -20.00 -8.59
CA SER A 124 22.42 -19.78 -8.26
C SER A 124 22.97 -20.84 -7.29
N SER A 125 22.25 -21.14 -6.21
CA SER A 125 22.66 -22.09 -5.18
C SER A 125 22.61 -23.55 -5.64
N ALA A 126 21.54 -23.97 -6.32
CA ALA A 126 21.36 -25.35 -6.76
C ALA A 126 22.04 -25.63 -8.12
N GLY A 127 21.96 -24.69 -9.06
CA GLY A 127 22.41 -24.90 -10.44
C GLY A 127 23.91 -24.75 -10.64
N THR A 128 24.47 -23.59 -10.27
CA THR A 128 25.88 -23.22 -10.55
C THR A 128 26.90 -24.30 -10.14
N PRO A 129 26.82 -24.91 -8.94
CA PRO A 129 27.81 -25.91 -8.51
C PRO A 129 27.77 -27.23 -9.31
N LEU A 130 26.66 -27.50 -10.01
CA LEU A 130 26.47 -28.74 -10.78
C LEU A 130 27.18 -28.72 -12.14
N ARG A 131 27.49 -27.55 -12.68
CA ARG A 131 28.03 -27.40 -14.05
C ARG A 131 29.23 -28.32 -14.36
N PRO A 132 30.35 -28.30 -13.61
CA PRO A 132 31.50 -29.15 -13.93
C PRO A 132 31.20 -30.65 -13.74
N LYS A 133 30.33 -30.99 -12.79
CA LYS A 133 29.93 -32.38 -12.53
C LYS A 133 29.09 -32.93 -13.68
N TYR A 134 28.17 -32.12 -14.21
CA TYR A 134 27.32 -32.51 -15.32
C TYR A 134 28.11 -32.72 -16.61
N GLU A 135 29.13 -31.89 -16.88
CA GLU A 135 30.04 -32.08 -18.03
C GLU A 135 30.79 -33.42 -17.96
N ALA A 136 31.35 -33.76 -16.79
CA ALA A 136 32.02 -35.03 -16.56
C ALA A 136 31.04 -36.22 -16.68
N PHE A 137 29.83 -36.08 -16.14
CA PHE A 137 28.75 -37.06 -16.25
C PHE A 137 28.39 -37.34 -17.72
N VAL A 138 28.17 -36.29 -18.54
CA VAL A 138 27.83 -36.42 -19.97
C VAL A 138 28.89 -37.20 -20.72
N THR A 139 30.16 -36.95 -20.42
CA THR A 139 31.30 -37.65 -21.03
C THR A 139 31.28 -39.14 -20.72
N LEU A 140 31.17 -39.51 -19.43
CA LEU A 140 31.13 -40.91 -18.99
C LEU A 140 29.88 -41.64 -19.49
N SER A 141 28.73 -40.98 -19.46
CA SER A 141 27.47 -41.56 -19.94
C SER A 141 27.54 -41.88 -21.43
N ASN A 142 28.06 -40.95 -22.24
CA ASN A 142 28.23 -41.18 -23.68
C ASN A 142 29.26 -42.28 -23.99
N GLU A 143 30.36 -42.35 -23.23
CA GLU A 143 31.32 -43.45 -23.36
C GLU A 143 30.63 -44.80 -23.11
N ALA A 144 29.84 -44.90 -22.05
CA ALA A 144 29.15 -46.12 -21.65
C ALA A 144 28.18 -46.65 -22.72
N TYR A 145 27.34 -45.78 -23.29
CA TYR A 145 26.33 -46.19 -24.27
C TYR A 145 26.90 -46.36 -25.69
N ARG A 146 28.03 -45.72 -26.02
CA ARG A 146 28.74 -46.02 -27.28
C ARG A 146 29.27 -47.44 -27.33
N MET A 147 29.65 -48.01 -26.20
CA MET A 147 30.07 -49.41 -26.08
C MET A 147 28.91 -50.41 -26.30
N ASP A 148 27.66 -49.96 -26.19
CA ASP A 148 26.46 -50.74 -26.57
C ASP A 148 26.02 -50.51 -28.02
N GLY A 149 26.76 -49.71 -28.79
CA GLY A 149 26.46 -49.42 -30.20
C GLY A 149 25.49 -48.26 -30.44
N PHE A 150 25.13 -47.50 -29.39
CA PHE A 150 24.39 -46.24 -29.55
C PHE A 150 25.32 -45.09 -29.90
N LYS A 151 24.81 -44.05 -30.57
CA LYS A 151 25.61 -42.86 -30.92
C LYS A 151 26.02 -42.05 -29.68
N ASP A 152 25.10 -41.92 -28.75
CA ASP A 152 25.19 -41.17 -27.51
C ASP A 152 24.09 -41.63 -26.53
N THR A 153 24.09 -41.10 -25.31
CA THR A 153 23.09 -41.41 -24.28
C THR A 153 21.67 -41.06 -24.73
N GLY A 154 21.50 -39.95 -25.47
CA GLY A 154 20.19 -39.52 -25.96
C GLY A 154 19.60 -40.52 -26.96
N ALA A 155 20.42 -41.07 -27.85
CA ALA A 155 19.99 -42.10 -28.81
C ALA A 155 19.47 -43.36 -28.11
N TYR A 156 20.10 -43.76 -26.99
CA TYR A 156 19.59 -44.85 -26.15
C TYR A 156 18.22 -44.52 -25.57
N TRP A 157 18.02 -43.31 -25.02
CA TRP A 157 16.73 -42.92 -24.45
C TRP A 157 15.59 -42.89 -25.47
N ARG A 158 15.87 -42.39 -26.68
CA ARG A 158 14.86 -42.37 -27.76
C ARG A 158 14.50 -43.77 -28.25
N SER A 159 15.41 -44.75 -28.12
CA SER A 159 15.14 -46.14 -28.53
C SER A 159 13.99 -46.79 -27.76
N TRP A 160 13.68 -46.32 -26.55
CA TRP A 160 12.58 -46.85 -25.73
C TRP A 160 11.18 -46.60 -26.30
N TYR A 161 11.07 -45.70 -27.27
CA TYR A 161 9.81 -45.37 -27.94
C TYR A 161 9.63 -46.13 -29.26
N ASP A 162 10.61 -46.97 -29.66
CA ASP A 162 10.56 -47.82 -30.85
C ASP A 162 10.02 -47.10 -32.11
N SER A 163 10.44 -45.84 -32.30
CA SER A 163 10.07 -45.01 -33.44
C SER A 163 11.33 -44.34 -34.03
N PRO A 164 11.63 -44.56 -35.32
CA PRO A 164 12.74 -43.90 -35.99
C PRO A 164 12.48 -42.41 -36.24
N THR A 165 11.22 -41.96 -36.21
CA THR A 165 10.78 -40.58 -36.43
C THR A 165 10.36 -39.88 -35.14
N PHE A 166 10.73 -40.43 -33.98
CA PHE A 166 10.23 -39.96 -32.69
C PHE A 166 10.41 -38.45 -32.45
N GLU A 167 11.56 -37.87 -32.84
CA GLU A 167 11.78 -36.42 -32.71
C GLU A 167 10.79 -35.60 -33.57
N ASP A 168 10.56 -36.04 -34.82
CA ASP A 168 9.61 -35.39 -35.74
C ASP A 168 8.15 -35.58 -35.28
N ASP A 169 7.82 -36.75 -34.73
CA ASP A 169 6.51 -37.07 -34.18
C ASP A 169 6.17 -36.12 -33.02
N LEU A 170 7.14 -35.84 -32.14
CA LEU A 170 6.97 -34.92 -31.01
C LEU A 170 6.81 -33.46 -31.46
N GLU A 171 7.62 -32.99 -32.43
CA GLU A 171 7.49 -31.63 -32.98
C GLU A 171 6.11 -31.45 -33.66
N ALA A 172 5.64 -32.46 -34.40
CA ALA A 172 4.32 -32.44 -35.02
C ALA A 172 3.19 -32.36 -33.98
N LEU A 173 3.29 -33.10 -32.87
CA LEU A 173 2.34 -33.01 -31.76
C LEU A 173 2.37 -31.64 -31.09
N TYR A 174 3.54 -31.06 -30.88
CA TYR A 174 3.67 -29.70 -30.34
C TYR A 174 2.98 -28.67 -31.24
N HIS A 175 3.18 -28.72 -32.56
CA HIS A 175 2.53 -27.80 -33.49
C HIS A 175 1.00 -27.93 -33.52
N GLN A 176 0.44 -29.11 -33.25
CA GLN A 176 -1.01 -29.25 -33.11
C GLN A 176 -1.55 -28.51 -31.87
N LEU A 177 -0.73 -28.42 -30.81
CA LEU A 177 -1.09 -27.81 -29.53
C LEU A 177 -0.77 -26.31 -29.47
N GLU A 178 0.17 -25.86 -30.29
CA GLU A 178 0.70 -24.49 -30.33
C GLU A 178 -0.41 -23.40 -30.36
N PRO A 179 -1.48 -23.50 -31.19
CA PRO A 179 -2.52 -22.48 -31.20
C PRO A 179 -3.23 -22.27 -29.86
N LEU A 180 -3.47 -23.35 -29.10
CA LEU A 180 -4.06 -23.26 -27.76
C LEU A 180 -3.06 -22.66 -26.77
N TYR A 181 -1.80 -23.10 -26.80
CA TYR A 181 -0.75 -22.56 -25.95
C TYR A 181 -0.54 -21.04 -26.15
N LEU A 182 -0.49 -20.58 -27.41
CA LEU A 182 -0.32 -19.15 -27.72
C LEU A 182 -1.48 -18.29 -27.19
N ASN A 183 -2.71 -18.81 -27.25
CA ASN A 183 -3.87 -18.12 -26.68
C ASN A 183 -3.84 -18.06 -25.15
N LEU A 184 -3.44 -19.14 -24.49
CA LEU A 184 -3.27 -19.17 -23.04
C LEU A 184 -2.15 -18.21 -22.60
N HIS A 185 -1.01 -18.24 -23.29
CA HIS A 185 0.15 -17.37 -23.02
C HIS A 185 -0.21 -15.89 -23.14
N ALA A 186 -0.86 -15.48 -24.23
CA ALA A 186 -1.27 -14.10 -24.43
C ALA A 186 -2.22 -13.60 -23.31
N PHE A 187 -3.19 -14.43 -22.91
CA PHE A 187 -4.10 -14.11 -21.81
C PHE A 187 -3.35 -13.92 -20.47
N VAL A 188 -2.47 -14.86 -20.12
CA VAL A 188 -1.68 -14.79 -18.88
C VAL A 188 -0.73 -13.60 -18.89
N ARG A 189 -0.07 -13.34 -20.02
CA ARG A 189 0.83 -12.17 -20.19
C ARG A 189 0.08 -10.87 -19.99
N ARG A 190 -1.12 -10.71 -20.55
CA ARG A 190 -1.95 -9.52 -20.30
C ARG A 190 -2.30 -9.39 -18.83
N LYS A 191 -2.70 -10.47 -18.16
CA LYS A 191 -3.04 -10.44 -16.73
C LYS A 191 -1.85 -10.05 -15.85
N LEU A 192 -0.66 -10.54 -16.18
CA LEU A 192 0.57 -10.11 -15.50
C LEU A 192 0.92 -8.66 -15.82
N TYR A 193 0.67 -8.19 -17.04
CA TYR A 193 0.83 -6.78 -17.42
C TYR A 193 -0.12 -5.86 -16.63
N GLU A 194 -1.38 -6.26 -16.48
CA GLU A 194 -2.37 -5.54 -15.65
C GLU A 194 -1.88 -5.40 -14.19
N ARG A 195 -1.11 -6.38 -13.68
CA ARG A 195 -0.59 -6.36 -12.30
C ARG A 195 0.73 -5.63 -12.12
N TYR A 196 1.75 -5.98 -12.92
CA TYR A 196 3.13 -5.51 -12.75
C TYR A 196 3.48 -4.31 -13.65
N GLY A 197 2.59 -3.96 -14.58
CA GLY A 197 2.74 -2.82 -15.46
C GLY A 197 3.78 -2.99 -16.57
N PRO A 198 3.92 -1.97 -17.45
CA PRO A 198 4.80 -2.01 -18.62
C PRO A 198 6.29 -2.01 -18.29
N LYS A 199 6.67 -1.66 -17.05
CA LYS A 199 8.08 -1.71 -16.61
C LYS A 199 8.60 -3.14 -16.60
N TYR A 200 7.78 -4.08 -16.15
CA TYR A 200 8.19 -5.45 -15.88
C TYR A 200 7.55 -6.48 -16.81
N ILE A 201 6.62 -6.08 -17.69
CA ILE A 201 5.97 -6.96 -18.67
C ILE A 201 5.85 -6.22 -20.01
N ASN A 202 6.28 -6.87 -21.08
CA ASN A 202 6.04 -6.42 -22.46
C ASN A 202 4.96 -7.28 -23.12
N LEU A 203 3.87 -6.68 -23.58
CA LEU A 203 2.77 -7.37 -24.28
C LEU A 203 3.17 -8.02 -25.62
N GLN A 204 4.36 -7.74 -26.14
CA GLN A 204 4.94 -8.36 -27.34
C GLN A 204 6.15 -9.25 -27.01
N GLY A 205 6.55 -9.35 -25.74
CA GLY A 205 7.73 -10.09 -25.29
C GLY A 205 7.39 -11.38 -24.54
N PRO A 206 8.42 -12.16 -24.16
CA PRO A 206 8.27 -13.33 -23.28
C PRO A 206 7.92 -12.94 -21.84
N ILE A 207 7.38 -13.89 -21.07
CA ILE A 207 7.02 -13.71 -19.64
C ILE A 207 8.25 -14.01 -18.76
N PRO A 208 8.57 -13.15 -17.76
CA PRO A 208 9.62 -13.46 -16.78
C PRO A 208 9.28 -14.68 -15.91
N ALA A 209 10.18 -15.66 -15.84
CA ALA A 209 9.90 -16.97 -15.21
C ALA A 209 9.39 -16.90 -13.76
N HIS A 210 9.95 -16.01 -12.93
CA HIS A 210 9.61 -15.90 -11.50
C HIS A 210 8.15 -15.51 -11.18
N LEU A 211 7.37 -15.02 -12.15
CA LEU A 211 6.01 -14.53 -11.93
C LEU A 211 4.92 -15.59 -12.09
N LEU A 212 5.31 -16.82 -12.44
CA LEU A 212 4.37 -17.87 -12.88
C LEU A 212 3.99 -18.85 -11.77
N GLY A 213 4.22 -18.51 -10.51
CA GLY A 213 3.71 -19.28 -9.37
C GLY A 213 4.50 -20.57 -9.05
N ASN A 214 5.54 -20.87 -9.82
CA ASN A 214 6.33 -22.11 -9.72
C ASN A 214 7.81 -21.79 -9.96
N MET A 215 8.72 -22.39 -9.16
CA MET A 215 10.16 -22.12 -9.25
C MET A 215 10.73 -22.27 -10.67
N TRP A 216 10.27 -23.27 -11.42
CA TRP A 216 10.75 -23.52 -12.79
C TRP A 216 9.87 -22.90 -13.87
N ALA A 217 8.73 -22.31 -13.48
CA ALA A 217 7.66 -21.88 -14.37
C ALA A 217 7.17 -23.00 -15.31
N GLN A 218 7.14 -24.24 -14.78
CA GLN A 218 6.65 -25.41 -15.52
C GLN A 218 5.12 -25.50 -15.53
N GLN A 219 4.46 -25.01 -14.50
CA GLN A 219 3.00 -24.99 -14.32
C GLN A 219 2.63 -23.62 -13.76
N TRP A 220 1.46 -23.10 -14.12
CA TRP A 220 1.01 -21.73 -13.80
C TRP A 220 -0.29 -21.71 -13.00
N ASN A 221 -0.73 -22.85 -12.44
CA ASN A 221 -1.96 -22.97 -11.66
C ASN A 221 -1.92 -22.16 -10.35
N ASN A 222 -0.74 -21.94 -9.76
CA ASN A 222 -0.58 -21.19 -8.51
C ASN A 222 -0.89 -19.68 -8.65
N ILE A 223 -1.00 -19.16 -9.88
CA ILE A 223 -1.43 -17.79 -10.15
C ILE A 223 -2.91 -17.69 -10.57
N TYR A 224 -3.68 -18.77 -10.41
CA TYR A 224 -5.07 -18.83 -10.86
C TYR A 224 -5.97 -17.76 -10.24
N ASP A 225 -5.69 -17.33 -9.01
CA ASP A 225 -6.36 -16.21 -8.32
C ASP A 225 -6.35 -14.92 -9.16
N MET A 226 -5.28 -14.68 -9.92
CA MET A 226 -5.16 -13.54 -10.85
C MET A 226 -5.81 -13.80 -12.21
N MET A 227 -6.07 -15.06 -12.54
CA MET A 227 -6.52 -15.51 -13.86
C MET A 227 -8.03 -15.78 -13.90
N VAL A 228 -8.74 -15.78 -12.75
CA VAL A 228 -10.15 -16.16 -12.65
C VAL A 228 -11.02 -15.33 -13.61
N PRO A 229 -11.63 -15.97 -14.62
CA PRO A 229 -12.50 -15.29 -15.58
C PRO A 229 -13.81 -14.81 -14.97
N PHE A 230 -14.43 -15.64 -14.14
CA PHE A 230 -15.74 -15.39 -13.54
C PHE A 230 -15.66 -15.51 -12.00
N PRO A 231 -15.28 -14.43 -11.28
CA PRO A 231 -15.06 -14.45 -9.83
C PRO A 231 -16.33 -14.71 -9.00
N GLY A 232 -17.51 -14.46 -9.57
CA GLY A 232 -18.80 -14.69 -8.91
C GLY A 232 -19.23 -16.17 -8.85
N LYS A 233 -18.45 -17.08 -9.43
CA LYS A 233 -18.70 -18.53 -9.42
C LYS A 233 -17.88 -19.24 -8.34
N PRO A 234 -18.35 -20.37 -7.78
CA PRO A 234 -17.62 -21.12 -6.77
C PRO A 234 -16.23 -21.53 -7.25
N ASN A 235 -15.21 -21.31 -6.42
CA ASN A 235 -13.88 -21.86 -6.67
C ASN A 235 -13.92 -23.39 -6.43
N LEU A 236 -13.38 -24.16 -7.36
CA LEU A 236 -13.36 -25.64 -7.30
C LEU A 236 -12.29 -26.21 -6.37
N ASP A 237 -11.54 -25.37 -5.66
CA ASP A 237 -10.57 -25.84 -4.67
C ASP A 237 -11.26 -26.39 -3.42
N VAL A 238 -11.14 -27.71 -3.22
CA VAL A 238 -11.76 -28.44 -2.10
C VAL A 238 -10.86 -28.57 -0.88
N THR A 239 -9.68 -27.94 -0.87
CA THR A 239 -8.72 -28.05 0.24
C THR A 239 -9.35 -27.68 1.59
N SER A 240 -10.11 -26.58 1.66
CA SER A 240 -10.80 -26.18 2.88
C SER A 240 -11.83 -27.22 3.34
N ALA A 241 -12.57 -27.84 2.42
CA ALA A 241 -13.53 -28.88 2.74
C ALA A 241 -12.85 -30.14 3.30
N MET A 242 -11.70 -30.53 2.73
CA MET A 242 -10.89 -31.66 3.25
C MET A 242 -10.41 -31.38 4.68
N VAL A 243 -9.94 -30.16 4.95
CA VAL A 243 -9.49 -29.73 6.29
C VAL A 243 -10.65 -29.67 7.28
N GLU A 244 -11.79 -29.10 6.91
CA GLU A 244 -13.01 -29.06 7.74
C GLU A 244 -13.53 -30.46 8.09
N GLN A 245 -13.34 -31.42 7.19
CA GLN A 245 -13.70 -32.83 7.38
C GLN A 245 -12.61 -33.65 8.11
N ASN A 246 -11.53 -33.02 8.58
CA ASN A 246 -10.40 -33.66 9.27
C ASN A 246 -9.71 -34.78 8.46
N TRP A 247 -9.55 -34.58 7.15
CA TRP A 247 -8.78 -35.50 6.31
C TRP A 247 -7.31 -35.53 6.75
N ASN A 248 -6.65 -36.68 6.58
CA ASN A 248 -5.21 -36.87 6.76
C ASN A 248 -4.62 -37.66 5.57
N ALA A 249 -3.30 -37.80 5.48
CA ALA A 249 -2.69 -38.45 4.31
C ALA A 249 -3.18 -39.89 4.14
N THR A 250 -3.23 -40.67 5.23
CA THR A 250 -3.70 -42.07 5.16
C THR A 250 -5.12 -42.15 4.59
N HIS A 251 -6.01 -41.23 4.98
CA HIS A 251 -7.36 -41.16 4.43
C HIS A 251 -7.35 -40.86 2.92
N MET A 252 -6.51 -39.93 2.44
CA MET A 252 -6.37 -39.64 1.00
C MET A 252 -5.93 -40.88 0.20
N PHE A 253 -4.97 -41.66 0.72
CA PHE A 253 -4.55 -42.92 0.08
C PHE A 253 -5.67 -43.99 0.11
N ARG A 254 -6.51 -44.00 1.15
CA ARG A 254 -7.66 -44.92 1.22
C ARG A 254 -8.76 -44.57 0.23
N VAL A 255 -9.05 -43.27 0.06
CA VAL A 255 -9.95 -42.78 -0.99
C VAL A 255 -9.42 -43.18 -2.38
N SER A 256 -8.12 -43.07 -2.60
CA SER A 256 -7.49 -43.51 -3.84
C SER A 256 -7.57 -45.05 -4.04
N GLU A 257 -7.30 -45.86 -3.02
CA GLU A 257 -7.53 -47.32 -3.08
C GLU A 257 -8.98 -47.67 -3.43
N GLU A 258 -9.94 -46.95 -2.83
CA GLU A 258 -11.36 -47.10 -3.11
C GLU A 258 -11.67 -46.77 -4.59
N PHE A 259 -11.11 -45.69 -5.14
CA PHE A 259 -11.22 -45.39 -6.56
C PHE A 259 -10.77 -46.56 -7.45
N PHE A 260 -9.57 -47.12 -7.25
CA PHE A 260 -9.07 -48.24 -8.05
C PHE A 260 -9.93 -49.51 -7.88
N THR A 261 -10.29 -49.87 -6.64
CA THR A 261 -11.11 -51.05 -6.37
C THR A 261 -12.55 -50.88 -6.90
N SER A 262 -13.08 -49.65 -6.96
CA SER A 262 -14.36 -49.33 -7.60
C SER A 262 -14.37 -49.68 -9.09
N LEU A 263 -13.23 -49.55 -9.78
CA LEU A 263 -13.04 -49.95 -11.18
C LEU A 263 -12.89 -51.48 -11.34
N GLY A 264 -12.71 -52.22 -10.24
CA GLY A 264 -12.47 -53.67 -10.27
C GLY A 264 -10.99 -54.04 -10.39
N LEU A 265 -10.11 -53.09 -10.09
CA LEU A 265 -8.67 -53.29 -10.02
C LEU A 265 -8.25 -53.85 -8.65
N LEU A 266 -6.96 -54.12 -8.46
CA LEU A 266 -6.46 -54.79 -7.28
C LEU A 266 -6.43 -53.84 -6.06
N ALA A 267 -6.65 -54.40 -4.86
CA ALA A 267 -6.43 -53.65 -3.62
C ALA A 267 -4.92 -53.56 -3.32
N MET A 268 -4.51 -52.51 -2.59
CA MET A 268 -3.11 -52.36 -2.22
C MET A 268 -2.69 -53.46 -1.23
N PRO A 269 -1.51 -54.08 -1.40
CA PRO A 269 -1.08 -55.17 -0.53
C PRO A 269 -0.78 -54.67 0.89
N PRO A 270 -0.85 -55.53 1.93
CA PRO A 270 -0.53 -55.13 3.31
C PRO A 270 0.83 -54.46 3.48
N GLU A 271 1.85 -54.94 2.75
CA GLU A 271 3.21 -54.40 2.77
C GLU A 271 3.27 -52.94 2.28
N PHE A 272 2.38 -52.53 1.39
CA PHE A 272 2.28 -51.14 0.93
C PHE A 272 1.96 -50.22 2.10
N TRP A 273 0.94 -50.57 2.89
CA TRP A 273 0.50 -49.76 4.03
C TRP A 273 1.50 -49.78 5.19
N GLU A 274 2.15 -50.92 5.44
CA GLU A 274 3.12 -51.06 6.53
C GLU A 274 4.43 -50.29 6.25
N LYS A 275 4.84 -50.21 4.98
CA LYS A 275 6.22 -49.84 4.64
C LYS A 275 6.39 -48.62 3.73
N SER A 276 5.31 -48.06 3.19
CA SER A 276 5.36 -46.81 2.43
C SER A 276 5.57 -45.60 3.35
N MET A 277 6.15 -44.53 2.81
CA MET A 277 6.23 -43.24 3.47
C MET A 277 5.14 -42.35 2.89
N LEU A 278 4.02 -42.21 3.61
CA LEU A 278 2.87 -41.41 3.17
C LEU A 278 2.95 -39.95 3.64
N GLU A 279 3.75 -39.67 4.67
CA GLU A 279 3.94 -38.35 5.27
C GLU A 279 5.42 -38.10 5.59
N LYS A 280 5.81 -36.82 5.73
CA LYS A 280 7.16 -36.46 6.14
C LYS A 280 7.42 -36.95 7.59
N PRO A 281 8.51 -37.68 7.86
CA PRO A 281 8.81 -38.12 9.22
C PRO A 281 9.08 -36.95 10.17
N ALA A 282 8.46 -36.96 11.35
CA ALA A 282 8.58 -35.89 12.34
C ALA A 282 9.85 -35.97 13.22
N ASP A 283 10.74 -36.92 12.98
CA ASP A 283 11.93 -37.18 13.80
C ASP A 283 13.19 -36.42 13.35
N GLY A 284 13.00 -35.33 12.59
CA GLY A 284 14.07 -34.42 12.15
C GLY A 284 14.98 -34.97 11.05
N ARG A 285 14.65 -36.11 10.44
CA ARG A 285 15.42 -36.65 9.32
C ARG A 285 15.11 -35.87 8.03
N GLU A 286 16.16 -35.52 7.29
CA GLU A 286 16.02 -34.95 5.95
C GLU A 286 15.65 -36.04 4.93
N VAL A 287 14.65 -35.76 4.08
CA VAL A 287 14.16 -36.70 3.06
C VAL A 287 13.85 -35.97 1.76
N VAL A 288 14.05 -36.65 0.63
CA VAL A 288 13.61 -36.15 -0.68
C VAL A 288 12.10 -36.34 -0.80
N CYS A 289 11.36 -35.24 -0.70
CA CYS A 289 9.89 -35.23 -0.71
C CYS A 289 9.23 -35.39 -2.08
N HIS A 290 10.00 -35.43 -3.17
CA HIS A 290 9.46 -35.74 -4.50
C HIS A 290 8.82 -37.13 -4.50
N ALA A 291 7.55 -37.18 -4.91
CA ALA A 291 6.74 -38.39 -4.92
C ALA A 291 7.33 -39.45 -5.88
N SER A 292 7.20 -40.73 -5.52
CA SER A 292 7.63 -41.85 -6.36
C SER A 292 7.03 -43.17 -5.89
N ALA A 293 6.72 -44.05 -6.84
CA ALA A 293 6.32 -45.44 -6.61
C ALA A 293 7.45 -46.42 -7.00
N TRP A 294 7.49 -47.59 -6.34
CA TRP A 294 8.56 -48.58 -6.49
C TRP A 294 8.06 -50.03 -6.52
N ASP A 295 8.54 -50.82 -7.49
CA ASP A 295 8.49 -52.30 -7.51
C ASP A 295 9.81 -52.86 -6.93
N PHE A 296 9.73 -53.64 -5.84
CA PHE A 296 10.91 -54.28 -5.22
C PHE A 296 11.24 -55.66 -5.84
N TYR A 297 10.66 -55.98 -6.99
CA TYR A 297 10.92 -57.15 -7.85
C TYR A 297 10.65 -58.53 -7.22
N ASN A 298 10.09 -58.58 -6.01
CA ASN A 298 9.77 -59.82 -5.30
C ASN A 298 8.31 -60.28 -5.45
N ARG A 299 7.51 -59.59 -6.28
CA ARG A 299 6.07 -59.83 -6.53
C ARG A 299 5.12 -59.58 -5.35
N LYS A 300 5.63 -59.06 -4.24
CA LYS A 300 4.87 -58.85 -3.00
C LYS A 300 4.94 -57.40 -2.50
N ASP A 301 6.10 -56.78 -2.65
CA ASP A 301 6.46 -55.53 -1.99
C ASP A 301 6.48 -54.38 -3.01
N PHE A 302 5.50 -53.49 -2.88
CA PHE A 302 5.30 -52.31 -3.72
C PHE A 302 5.03 -51.13 -2.79
N ARG A 303 5.72 -50.00 -3.00
CA ARG A 303 5.67 -48.88 -2.03
C ARG A 303 5.67 -47.53 -2.70
N ILE A 304 5.21 -46.52 -1.96
CA ILE A 304 5.32 -45.10 -2.30
C ILE A 304 6.18 -44.37 -1.28
N LYS A 305 6.86 -43.32 -1.76
CA LYS A 305 7.51 -42.30 -0.94
C LYS A 305 6.97 -40.94 -1.34
N GLN A 306 6.18 -40.30 -0.47
CA GLN A 306 5.58 -38.98 -0.67
C GLN A 306 5.46 -38.23 0.67
N CYS A 307 5.72 -36.93 0.68
CA CYS A 307 5.49 -36.05 1.84
C CYS A 307 4.10 -35.39 1.72
N THR A 308 3.04 -36.18 1.87
CA THR A 308 1.67 -35.72 1.57
C THR A 308 1.20 -34.69 2.59
N THR A 309 0.70 -33.56 2.09
CA THR A 309 -0.05 -32.56 2.86
C THR A 309 -1.52 -32.58 2.43
N VAL A 310 -2.42 -32.13 3.29
CA VAL A 310 -3.87 -32.19 3.01
C VAL A 310 -4.27 -31.04 2.09
N THR A 311 -4.12 -31.25 0.79
CA THR A 311 -4.54 -30.31 -0.27
C THR A 311 -5.16 -31.06 -1.43
N MET A 312 -5.96 -30.36 -2.24
CA MET A 312 -6.53 -30.90 -3.49
C MET A 312 -5.44 -31.35 -4.47
N GLU A 313 -4.35 -30.60 -4.60
CA GLU A 313 -3.21 -30.97 -5.46
C GLU A 313 -2.55 -32.28 -5.02
N GLN A 314 -2.34 -32.45 -3.71
CA GLN A 314 -1.79 -33.68 -3.17
C GLN A 314 -2.76 -34.85 -3.31
N LEU A 315 -4.08 -34.62 -3.26
CA LEU A 315 -5.08 -35.66 -3.55
C LEU A 315 -4.89 -36.22 -4.96
N PHE A 316 -4.63 -35.35 -5.94
CA PHE A 316 -4.36 -35.75 -7.32
C PHE A 316 -3.03 -36.50 -7.46
N THR A 317 -1.99 -36.05 -6.76
CA THR A 317 -0.69 -36.74 -6.74
C THR A 317 -0.81 -38.14 -6.14
N VAL A 318 -1.59 -38.31 -5.06
CA VAL A 318 -1.83 -39.62 -4.45
C VAL A 318 -2.46 -40.60 -5.45
N HIS A 319 -3.45 -40.16 -6.24
CA HIS A 319 -4.07 -41.00 -7.28
C HIS A 319 -3.10 -41.33 -8.41
N HIS A 320 -2.25 -40.37 -8.81
CA HIS A 320 -1.20 -40.59 -9.82
C HIS A 320 -0.22 -41.68 -9.39
N GLU A 321 0.37 -41.55 -8.20
CA GLU A 321 1.39 -42.48 -7.70
C GLU A 321 0.80 -43.87 -7.41
N MET A 322 -0.43 -43.94 -6.91
CA MET A 322 -1.11 -45.23 -6.73
C MET A 322 -1.46 -45.89 -8.07
N GLY A 323 -1.64 -45.12 -9.14
CA GLY A 323 -1.76 -45.66 -10.50
C GLY A 323 -0.51 -46.41 -10.95
N HIS A 324 0.69 -45.94 -10.57
CA HIS A 324 1.95 -46.66 -10.81
C HIS A 324 2.00 -47.98 -10.05
N VAL A 325 1.60 -47.97 -8.77
CA VAL A 325 1.55 -49.19 -7.96
C VAL A 325 0.56 -50.19 -8.55
N GLU A 326 -0.60 -49.74 -9.02
CA GLU A 326 -1.56 -50.61 -9.69
C GLU A 326 -0.99 -51.22 -10.97
N TYR A 327 -0.23 -50.44 -11.76
CA TYR A 327 0.48 -50.98 -12.92
C TYR A 327 1.43 -52.11 -12.49
N TYR A 328 2.21 -51.91 -11.41
CA TYR A 328 3.13 -52.92 -10.88
C TYR A 328 2.40 -54.20 -10.47
N LEU A 329 1.25 -54.07 -9.80
CA LEU A 329 0.44 -55.20 -9.35
C LEU A 329 -0.08 -56.04 -10.52
N GLN A 330 -0.42 -55.40 -11.65
CA GLN A 330 -1.01 -56.07 -12.82
C GLN A 330 0.03 -56.87 -13.62
N TYR A 331 1.26 -56.38 -13.77
CA TYR A 331 2.32 -57.10 -14.51
C TYR A 331 3.27 -57.92 -13.62
N LYS A 332 3.05 -57.99 -12.30
CA LYS A 332 3.99 -58.61 -11.34
C LYS A 332 4.39 -60.06 -11.64
N ASP A 333 3.64 -60.77 -12.48
CA ASP A 333 3.94 -62.15 -12.87
C ASP A 333 4.70 -62.28 -14.21
N GLN A 334 4.90 -61.18 -14.93
CA GLN A 334 5.77 -61.12 -16.10
C GLN A 334 7.24 -61.38 -15.72
N PRO A 335 8.10 -61.81 -16.68
CA PRO A 335 9.55 -61.78 -16.53
C PRO A 335 10.04 -60.39 -16.12
N VAL A 336 11.11 -60.31 -15.31
CA VAL A 336 11.64 -59.03 -14.78
C VAL A 336 11.90 -58.01 -15.90
N THR A 337 12.39 -58.45 -17.06
CA THR A 337 12.65 -57.61 -18.23
C THR A 337 11.38 -56.94 -18.81
N PHE A 338 10.20 -57.50 -18.57
CA PHE A 338 8.91 -56.95 -19.02
C PHE A 338 8.13 -56.21 -17.92
N ARG A 339 8.66 -56.11 -16.70
CA ARG A 339 8.04 -55.40 -15.57
C ARG A 339 8.30 -53.90 -15.61
N SER A 340 7.84 -53.30 -16.69
CA SER A 340 7.84 -51.86 -16.91
C SER A 340 6.64 -51.50 -17.76
N GLY A 341 6.26 -50.22 -17.78
CA GLY A 341 5.25 -49.78 -18.74
C GLY A 341 5.73 -49.95 -20.19
N ALA A 342 4.78 -50.05 -21.13
CA ALA A 342 5.06 -50.26 -22.55
C ALA A 342 6.14 -49.31 -23.14
N ASN A 343 6.13 -48.05 -22.68
CA ASN A 343 7.27 -47.13 -22.74
C ASN A 343 7.16 -46.16 -21.54
N PRO A 344 8.17 -45.33 -21.24
CA PRO A 344 8.13 -44.44 -20.07
C PRO A 344 6.96 -43.46 -20.06
N GLY A 345 6.58 -42.91 -21.22
CA GLY A 345 5.44 -41.99 -21.29
C GLY A 345 4.09 -42.70 -21.14
N PHE A 346 3.98 -43.94 -21.62
CA PHE A 346 2.82 -44.79 -21.36
C PHE A 346 2.65 -45.08 -19.87
N HIS A 347 3.76 -45.33 -19.15
CA HIS A 347 3.74 -45.55 -17.71
C HIS A 347 3.19 -44.34 -16.95
N GLU A 348 3.73 -43.15 -17.23
CA GLU A 348 3.24 -41.89 -16.65
C GLU A 348 1.77 -41.61 -16.99
N ALA A 349 1.33 -41.93 -18.22
CA ALA A 349 -0.03 -41.67 -18.68
C ALA A 349 -1.10 -42.43 -17.88
N ILE A 350 -0.74 -43.59 -17.32
CA ILE A 350 -1.63 -44.36 -16.45
C ILE A 350 -1.87 -43.63 -15.12
N GLY A 351 -0.85 -43.08 -14.47
CA GLY A 351 -1.06 -42.26 -13.27
C GLY A 351 -1.87 -40.99 -13.59
N ASP A 352 -1.50 -40.31 -14.67
CA ASP A 352 -2.08 -39.04 -15.08
C ASP A 352 -3.58 -39.16 -15.40
N VAL A 353 -4.02 -40.23 -16.06
CA VAL A 353 -5.45 -40.42 -16.41
C VAL A 353 -6.33 -40.67 -15.18
N MET A 354 -5.79 -41.25 -14.10
CA MET A 354 -6.53 -41.39 -12.83
C MET A 354 -6.74 -40.04 -12.17
N SER A 355 -5.66 -39.26 -12.10
CA SER A 355 -5.70 -37.88 -11.60
C SER A 355 -6.72 -37.03 -12.38
N LEU A 356 -6.76 -37.17 -13.71
CA LEU A 356 -7.72 -36.45 -14.55
C LEU A 356 -9.18 -36.77 -14.20
N SER A 357 -9.54 -38.05 -14.04
CA SER A 357 -10.91 -38.45 -13.66
C SER A 357 -11.33 -37.91 -12.30
N VAL A 358 -10.42 -37.97 -11.32
CA VAL A 358 -10.67 -37.56 -9.93
C VAL A 358 -10.79 -36.03 -9.82
N SER A 359 -10.17 -35.29 -10.73
CA SER A 359 -10.21 -33.83 -10.75
C SER A 359 -11.56 -33.23 -11.15
N THR A 360 -12.51 -34.05 -11.62
CA THR A 360 -13.79 -33.55 -12.12
C THR A 360 -14.71 -33.09 -10.98
N PRO A 361 -15.48 -32.00 -11.16
CA PRO A 361 -16.44 -31.55 -10.16
C PRO A 361 -17.47 -32.63 -9.76
N GLY A 362 -17.87 -33.46 -10.72
CA GLY A 362 -18.77 -34.58 -10.47
C GLY A 362 -18.18 -35.63 -9.54
N HIS A 363 -16.90 -35.96 -9.70
CA HIS A 363 -16.21 -36.89 -8.80
C HIS A 363 -16.09 -36.32 -7.38
N LEU A 364 -15.63 -35.08 -7.26
CA LEU A 364 -15.47 -34.39 -5.97
C LEU A 364 -16.79 -34.29 -5.20
N GLN A 365 -17.93 -34.19 -5.90
CA GLN A 365 -19.26 -34.28 -5.28
C GLN A 365 -19.57 -35.69 -4.77
N LYS A 366 -19.31 -36.74 -5.57
CA LYS A 366 -19.57 -38.14 -5.18
C LYS A 366 -18.82 -38.54 -3.91
N ILE A 367 -17.59 -38.06 -3.74
CA ILE A 367 -16.77 -38.32 -2.55
C ILE A 367 -17.03 -37.33 -1.39
N GLY A 368 -18.04 -36.45 -1.51
CA GLY A 368 -18.50 -35.57 -0.43
C GLY A 368 -17.66 -34.31 -0.19
N LEU A 369 -16.77 -33.94 -1.11
CA LEU A 369 -15.95 -32.72 -1.02
C LEU A 369 -16.62 -31.48 -1.63
N LEU A 370 -17.58 -31.67 -2.54
CA LEU A 370 -18.43 -30.60 -3.07
C LEU A 370 -19.90 -30.82 -2.73
N ARG A 371 -20.59 -29.79 -2.21
CA ARG A 371 -22.02 -29.87 -1.85
C ARG A 371 -22.94 -29.85 -3.08
N GLN A 372 -22.62 -29.02 -4.07
CA GLN A 372 -23.40 -28.86 -5.30
C GLN A 372 -22.46 -28.61 -6.47
N VAL A 373 -22.73 -29.25 -7.61
CA VAL A 373 -22.04 -28.99 -8.87
C VAL A 373 -22.90 -28.03 -9.70
N THR A 374 -22.36 -26.85 -10.01
CA THR A 374 -22.95 -25.94 -11.00
C THR A 374 -22.42 -26.30 -12.37
N GLN A 375 -23.23 -27.01 -13.16
CA GLN A 375 -22.93 -27.34 -14.56
C GLN A 375 -23.39 -26.21 -15.46
N ASP A 376 -22.64 -25.11 -15.46
CA ASP A 376 -22.87 -23.97 -16.35
C ASP A 376 -21.56 -23.53 -17.02
N ALA A 377 -21.68 -22.91 -18.18
CA ALA A 377 -20.54 -22.59 -19.03
C ALA A 377 -19.46 -21.75 -18.32
N GLU A 378 -19.83 -20.82 -17.43
CA GLU A 378 -18.85 -19.99 -16.72
C GLU A 378 -18.04 -20.81 -15.71
N SER A 379 -18.70 -21.74 -15.01
CA SER A 379 -18.06 -22.68 -14.09
C SER A 379 -17.11 -23.63 -14.83
N ASP A 380 -17.52 -24.13 -16.00
CA ASP A 380 -16.68 -25.01 -16.84
C ASP A 380 -15.44 -24.27 -17.36
N ILE A 381 -15.57 -23.01 -17.77
CA ILE A 381 -14.44 -22.19 -18.21
C ILE A 381 -13.47 -21.92 -17.06
N ASN A 382 -13.97 -21.63 -15.86
CA ASN A 382 -13.13 -21.47 -14.68
C ASN A 382 -12.30 -22.74 -14.41
N TYR A 383 -12.94 -23.93 -14.43
CA TYR A 383 -12.27 -25.22 -14.27
C TYR A 383 -11.23 -25.48 -15.35
N LEU A 384 -11.65 -25.39 -16.62
CA LEU A 384 -10.80 -25.69 -17.77
C LEU A 384 -9.61 -24.74 -17.87
N LEU A 385 -9.75 -23.47 -17.48
CA LEU A 385 -8.62 -22.55 -17.43
C LEU A 385 -7.61 -22.95 -16.35
N LYS A 386 -8.08 -23.35 -15.15
CA LYS A 386 -7.19 -23.87 -14.09
C LYS A 386 -6.44 -25.10 -14.59
N MET A 387 -7.14 -26.04 -15.23
CA MET A 387 -6.53 -27.22 -15.85
C MET A 387 -5.57 -26.87 -16.98
N ALA A 388 -5.85 -25.82 -17.77
CA ALA A 388 -4.96 -25.39 -18.85
C ALA A 388 -3.66 -24.78 -18.30
N LEU A 389 -3.74 -23.98 -17.23
CA LEU A 389 -2.57 -23.44 -16.54
C LEU A 389 -1.68 -24.53 -15.92
N GLU A 390 -2.23 -25.71 -15.64
CA GLU A 390 -1.45 -26.86 -15.16
C GLU A 390 -0.93 -27.73 -16.31
N LYS A 391 -1.83 -28.20 -17.19
CA LYS A 391 -1.50 -29.21 -18.20
C LYS A 391 -0.96 -28.60 -19.50
N ILE A 392 -1.60 -27.55 -20.03
CA ILE A 392 -1.22 -26.93 -21.30
C ILE A 392 0.05 -26.10 -21.14
N ALA A 393 0.16 -25.33 -20.06
CA ALA A 393 1.36 -24.53 -19.76
C ALA A 393 2.64 -25.38 -19.64
N PHE A 394 2.48 -26.63 -19.18
CA PHE A 394 3.58 -27.56 -18.96
C PHE A 394 4.13 -28.21 -20.22
N LEU A 395 3.30 -28.45 -21.24
CA LEU A 395 3.69 -29.20 -22.45
C LEU A 395 4.99 -28.69 -23.10
N PRO A 396 5.17 -27.40 -23.42
CA PRO A 396 6.42 -26.95 -23.99
C PRO A 396 7.63 -27.13 -23.05
N PHE A 397 7.46 -27.02 -21.72
CA PHE A 397 8.51 -27.34 -20.76
C PHE A 397 8.90 -28.82 -20.78
N GLY A 398 7.90 -29.70 -20.78
CA GLY A 398 8.06 -31.15 -20.88
C GLY A 398 8.82 -31.57 -22.14
N TYR A 399 8.56 -30.86 -23.25
CA TYR A 399 9.20 -31.11 -24.53
C TYR A 399 10.66 -30.63 -24.57
N LEU A 400 10.92 -29.38 -24.20
CA LEU A 400 12.21 -28.72 -24.45
C LEU A 400 13.36 -29.27 -23.60
N ILE A 401 13.07 -29.82 -22.41
CA ILE A 401 14.11 -30.26 -21.47
C ILE A 401 14.98 -31.35 -22.11
N ASP A 402 14.35 -32.42 -22.60
CA ASP A 402 15.10 -33.53 -23.17
C ASP A 402 15.63 -33.19 -24.57
N GLN A 403 14.99 -32.28 -25.31
CA GLN A 403 15.62 -31.72 -26.52
C GLN A 403 16.96 -31.05 -26.20
N TRP A 404 17.02 -30.23 -25.15
CA TRP A 404 18.27 -29.64 -24.67
C TRP A 404 19.28 -30.74 -24.29
N ARG A 405 18.86 -31.75 -23.52
CA ARG A 405 19.76 -32.86 -23.10
C ARG A 405 20.25 -33.70 -24.26
N TRP A 406 19.42 -33.99 -25.26
CA TRP A 406 19.83 -34.70 -26.48
C TRP A 406 20.84 -33.90 -27.28
N ASN A 407 20.70 -32.57 -27.36
CA ASN A 407 21.69 -31.70 -27.97
C ASN A 407 23.00 -31.68 -27.16
N VAL A 408 22.94 -31.73 -25.83
CA VAL A 408 24.13 -31.87 -24.97
C VAL A 408 24.82 -33.23 -25.20
N PHE A 409 24.08 -34.34 -25.15
CA PHE A 409 24.66 -35.68 -25.35
C PHE A 409 25.25 -35.87 -26.75
N SER A 410 24.62 -35.31 -27.78
CA SER A 410 25.13 -35.37 -29.16
C SER A 410 26.29 -34.40 -29.43
N GLY A 411 26.56 -33.45 -28.51
CA GLY A 411 27.58 -32.43 -28.65
C GLY A 411 27.18 -31.19 -29.47
N ARG A 412 25.91 -31.10 -29.92
CA ARG A 412 25.37 -29.90 -30.58
C ARG A 412 25.35 -28.69 -29.65
N THR A 413 25.09 -28.91 -28.36
CA THR A 413 25.17 -27.90 -27.31
C THR A 413 26.44 -28.18 -26.48
N PRO A 414 27.57 -27.51 -26.79
CA PRO A 414 28.81 -27.69 -26.03
C PRO A 414 28.71 -27.05 -24.63
N PRO A 415 29.61 -27.41 -23.69
CA PRO A 415 29.63 -26.84 -22.34
C PRO A 415 29.60 -25.31 -22.30
N SER A 416 30.22 -24.62 -23.27
CA SER A 416 30.23 -23.16 -23.37
C SER A 416 28.90 -22.51 -23.76
N ARG A 417 27.87 -23.30 -24.07
CA ARG A 417 26.52 -22.85 -24.47
C ARG A 417 25.39 -23.48 -23.66
N TYR A 418 25.70 -24.18 -22.57
CA TYR A 418 24.71 -24.89 -21.77
C TYR A 418 23.57 -23.96 -21.33
N ASN A 419 23.90 -22.78 -20.83
CA ASN A 419 22.88 -21.87 -20.27
C ASN A 419 22.16 -21.08 -21.38
N TYR A 420 22.90 -20.62 -22.40
CA TYR A 420 22.34 -19.90 -23.54
C TYR A 420 21.34 -20.77 -24.31
N ASP A 421 21.70 -21.99 -24.70
CA ASP A 421 20.82 -22.86 -25.49
C ASP A 421 19.59 -23.30 -24.66
N TRP A 422 19.74 -23.43 -23.34
CA TRP A 422 18.61 -23.67 -22.43
C TRP A 422 17.58 -22.54 -22.50
N TRP A 423 18.02 -21.29 -22.29
CA TRP A 423 17.11 -20.14 -22.34
C TRP A 423 16.58 -19.83 -23.73
N TYR A 424 17.36 -20.13 -24.78
CA TYR A 424 16.89 -20.05 -26.15
C TYR A 424 15.70 -21.00 -26.37
N LEU A 425 15.82 -22.28 -25.97
CA LEU A 425 14.73 -23.24 -26.10
C LEU A 425 13.52 -22.89 -25.23
N ARG A 426 13.74 -22.42 -23.99
CA ARG A 426 12.67 -21.89 -23.13
C ARG A 426 11.93 -20.73 -23.76
N THR A 427 12.65 -19.78 -24.36
CA THR A 427 12.01 -18.65 -25.04
C THR A 427 11.31 -19.12 -26.30
N LYS A 428 11.92 -20.00 -27.11
CA LYS A 428 11.36 -20.52 -28.37
C LYS A 428 10.07 -21.31 -28.19
N TYR A 429 10.00 -22.20 -27.19
CA TYR A 429 8.85 -23.08 -27.02
C TYR A 429 7.88 -22.61 -25.94
N GLN A 430 8.35 -21.98 -24.85
CA GLN A 430 7.44 -21.48 -23.80
C GLN A 430 7.13 -19.99 -23.92
N GLY A 431 7.95 -19.18 -24.59
CA GLY A 431 7.84 -17.72 -24.47
C GLY A 431 8.11 -17.23 -23.05
N ILE A 432 9.04 -17.88 -22.36
CA ILE A 432 9.49 -17.52 -21.02
C ILE A 432 10.96 -17.11 -21.07
N CYS A 433 11.28 -16.01 -20.40
CA CYS A 433 12.65 -15.47 -20.31
C CYS A 433 13.19 -15.51 -18.87
N PRO A 434 14.53 -15.46 -18.70
CA PRO A 434 15.10 -15.26 -17.38
C PRO A 434 14.73 -13.86 -16.88
N PRO A 435 14.35 -13.71 -15.61
CA PRO A 435 13.94 -12.43 -15.05
C PRO A 435 15.10 -11.49 -14.70
N ILE A 436 16.33 -11.98 -14.81
CA ILE A 436 17.57 -11.21 -14.67
C ILE A 436 18.57 -11.72 -15.71
N ALA A 437 19.55 -10.89 -16.07
CA ALA A 437 20.60 -11.30 -17.00
C ALA A 437 21.36 -12.53 -16.47
N ARG A 438 21.51 -13.55 -17.32
CA ARG A 438 22.22 -14.80 -17.03
C ARG A 438 23.37 -14.97 -18.01
N ASN A 439 24.48 -15.52 -17.53
CA ASN A 439 25.67 -15.77 -18.34
C ASN A 439 26.06 -17.26 -18.26
N GLU A 440 27.20 -17.62 -18.83
CA GLU A 440 27.71 -18.99 -18.85
C GLU A 440 28.49 -19.40 -17.59
N THR A 441 28.61 -18.55 -16.57
CA THR A 441 28.99 -19.05 -15.23
C THR A 441 27.79 -19.66 -14.51
N ASN A 442 26.56 -19.25 -14.87
CA ASN A 442 25.33 -19.88 -14.39
C ASN A 442 25.09 -21.25 -15.05
N PHE A 443 24.30 -22.08 -14.38
CA PHE A 443 23.81 -23.37 -14.91
C PHE A 443 22.38 -23.61 -14.46
N ASP A 444 21.47 -22.78 -14.98
CA ASP A 444 20.05 -22.80 -14.68
C ASP A 444 19.35 -24.15 -14.97
N PRO A 445 19.70 -24.95 -16.01
CA PRO A 445 19.14 -26.30 -16.15
C PRO A 445 19.41 -27.19 -14.92
N GLY A 446 20.57 -27.03 -14.26
CA GLY A 446 20.90 -27.78 -13.04
C GLY A 446 19.96 -27.51 -11.86
N ALA A 447 19.24 -26.38 -11.88
CA ALA A 447 18.29 -26.02 -10.83
C ALA A 447 16.97 -26.82 -10.90
N LYS A 448 16.79 -27.72 -11.87
CA LYS A 448 15.65 -28.64 -12.01
C LYS A 448 16.09 -30.09 -11.74
N TYR A 449 15.51 -30.73 -10.71
CA TYR A 449 15.90 -32.06 -10.19
C TYR A 449 16.19 -33.14 -11.24
N HIS A 450 15.36 -33.25 -12.28
CA HIS A 450 15.49 -34.29 -13.30
C HIS A 450 16.80 -34.21 -14.11
N ILE A 451 17.48 -33.06 -14.11
CA ILE A 451 18.80 -32.89 -14.71
C ILE A 451 19.90 -33.58 -13.85
N PRO A 452 20.15 -33.18 -12.58
CA PRO A 452 21.11 -33.86 -11.71
C PRO A 452 20.72 -35.32 -11.41
N GLY A 453 19.42 -35.62 -11.22
CA GLY A 453 18.92 -36.97 -11.00
C GLY A 453 18.83 -37.85 -12.26
N ASN A 454 19.30 -37.34 -13.41
CA ASN A 454 19.41 -38.03 -14.68
C ASN A 454 18.14 -38.81 -15.15
N THR A 455 16.95 -38.29 -14.85
CA THR A 455 15.69 -38.94 -15.26
C THR A 455 15.18 -38.30 -16.56
N PRO A 456 14.95 -39.07 -17.64
CA PRO A 456 14.42 -38.53 -18.91
C PRO A 456 13.07 -37.85 -18.71
N TYR A 457 12.96 -36.60 -19.14
CA TYR A 457 11.79 -35.74 -18.91
C TYR A 457 10.73 -35.85 -20.00
N ILE A 458 11.09 -36.29 -21.21
CA ILE A 458 10.17 -36.38 -22.36
C ILE A 458 8.99 -37.31 -22.11
N ARG A 459 9.13 -38.23 -21.15
CA ARG A 459 8.05 -39.09 -20.66
C ARG A 459 6.80 -38.30 -20.28
N TYR A 460 6.94 -37.10 -19.70
CA TYR A 460 5.80 -36.31 -19.25
C TYR A 460 5.08 -35.64 -20.43
N PHE A 461 5.81 -35.21 -21.47
CA PHE A 461 5.18 -34.72 -22.70
C PHE A 461 4.36 -35.84 -23.37
N VAL A 462 4.96 -37.01 -23.56
CA VAL A 462 4.27 -38.18 -24.12
C VAL A 462 3.08 -38.58 -23.25
N SER A 463 3.25 -38.55 -21.92
CA SER A 463 2.17 -38.80 -20.96
C SER A 463 0.98 -37.88 -21.18
N PHE A 464 1.23 -36.59 -21.37
CA PHE A 464 0.18 -35.60 -21.55
C PHE A 464 -0.58 -35.75 -22.85
N ILE A 465 0.00 -36.37 -23.88
CA ILE A 465 -0.77 -36.72 -25.07
C ILE A 465 -1.58 -38.00 -24.83
N LEU A 466 -0.92 -39.05 -24.35
CA LEU A 466 -1.54 -40.37 -24.16
C LEU A 466 -2.65 -40.36 -23.11
N GLN A 467 -2.52 -39.60 -22.02
CA GLN A 467 -3.52 -39.58 -20.93
C GLN A 467 -4.90 -39.16 -21.44
N PHE A 468 -5.01 -38.21 -22.37
CA PHE A 468 -6.31 -37.79 -22.92
C PHE A 468 -6.85 -38.79 -23.94
N GLN A 469 -5.98 -39.45 -24.73
CA GLN A 469 -6.41 -40.56 -25.58
C GLN A 469 -6.95 -41.72 -24.74
N PHE A 470 -6.29 -42.05 -23.62
CA PHE A 470 -6.74 -43.05 -22.66
C PHE A 470 -8.05 -42.62 -22.01
N HIS A 471 -8.12 -41.38 -21.53
CA HIS A 471 -9.32 -40.84 -20.91
C HIS A 471 -10.53 -40.96 -21.84
N LYS A 472 -10.41 -40.53 -23.10
CA LYS A 472 -11.48 -40.67 -24.10
C LYS A 472 -11.92 -42.11 -24.28
N ALA A 473 -10.99 -43.05 -24.40
CA ALA A 473 -11.32 -44.46 -24.56
C ALA A 473 -11.98 -45.09 -23.32
N LEU A 474 -11.56 -44.68 -22.12
CA LEU A 474 -12.13 -45.14 -20.85
C LEU A 474 -13.51 -44.52 -20.59
N CYS A 475 -13.71 -43.26 -20.95
CA CYS A 475 -15.00 -42.58 -20.90
C CYS A 475 -16.04 -43.23 -21.81
N GLN A 476 -15.62 -43.63 -23.01
CA GLN A 476 -16.45 -44.43 -23.91
C GLN A 476 -16.82 -45.78 -23.29
N ALA A 477 -15.86 -46.46 -22.65
CA ALA A 477 -16.13 -47.70 -21.92
C ALA A 477 -17.06 -47.50 -20.71
N ALA A 478 -17.01 -46.33 -20.07
CA ALA A 478 -17.92 -45.92 -19.00
C ALA A 478 -19.28 -45.42 -19.50
N ASN A 479 -19.57 -45.50 -20.81
CA ASN A 479 -20.80 -45.04 -21.44
C ASN A 479 -21.10 -43.53 -21.20
N HIS A 480 -20.06 -42.70 -21.09
CA HIS A 480 -20.21 -41.25 -20.94
C HIS A 480 -20.68 -40.60 -22.25
N THR A 481 -21.72 -39.75 -22.17
CA THR A 481 -22.30 -39.06 -23.34
C THR A 481 -22.13 -37.54 -23.33
N GLY A 482 -21.58 -36.97 -22.25
CA GLY A 482 -21.35 -35.53 -22.12
C GLY A 482 -20.01 -35.07 -22.72
N PRO A 483 -19.66 -33.78 -22.56
CA PRO A 483 -18.34 -33.28 -22.92
C PRO A 483 -17.22 -34.06 -22.22
N LEU A 484 -16.09 -34.29 -22.89
CA LEU A 484 -15.02 -35.14 -22.37
C LEU A 484 -14.50 -34.68 -21.00
N HIS A 485 -14.41 -33.37 -20.75
CA HIS A 485 -13.95 -32.81 -19.47
C HIS A 485 -14.89 -33.01 -18.28
N THR A 486 -16.10 -33.54 -18.52
CA THR A 486 -17.05 -33.88 -17.45
C THR A 486 -17.05 -35.37 -17.10
N CYS A 487 -16.25 -36.17 -17.82
CA CYS A 487 -16.23 -37.61 -17.65
C CYS A 487 -15.55 -38.03 -16.34
N ASP A 488 -16.24 -38.87 -15.58
CA ASP A 488 -15.71 -39.54 -14.40
C ASP A 488 -15.88 -41.05 -14.57
N ILE A 489 -14.76 -41.78 -14.60
CA ILE A 489 -14.77 -43.24 -14.79
C ILE A 489 -15.02 -44.00 -13.49
N TYR A 490 -15.10 -43.32 -12.34
CA TYR A 490 -15.33 -43.93 -11.04
C TYR A 490 -16.54 -44.89 -11.05
N MET A 491 -16.37 -46.07 -10.44
CA MET A 491 -17.32 -47.20 -10.44
C MET A 491 -17.58 -47.90 -11.78
N SER A 492 -16.91 -47.53 -12.87
CA SER A 492 -17.03 -48.23 -14.16
C SER A 492 -16.16 -49.50 -14.20
N LYS A 493 -16.78 -50.67 -14.03
CA LYS A 493 -16.09 -51.96 -14.12
C LYS A 493 -15.63 -52.25 -15.55
N GLU A 494 -16.36 -51.75 -16.55
CA GLU A 494 -16.02 -51.88 -17.96
C GLU A 494 -14.74 -51.12 -18.29
N ALA A 495 -14.62 -49.87 -17.82
CA ALA A 495 -13.39 -49.09 -17.97
C ALA A 495 -12.21 -49.76 -17.23
N GLY A 496 -12.43 -50.24 -16.00
CA GLY A 496 -11.41 -50.94 -15.24
C GLY A 496 -10.96 -52.26 -15.85
N ALA A 497 -11.85 -53.04 -16.46
CA ALA A 497 -11.49 -54.27 -17.16
C ALA A 497 -10.57 -53.99 -18.35
N LYS A 498 -10.90 -52.97 -19.16
CA LYS A 498 -10.09 -52.54 -20.30
C LYS A 498 -8.72 -52.03 -19.86
N LEU A 499 -8.67 -51.28 -18.76
CA LEU A 499 -7.44 -50.81 -18.16
C LEU A 499 -6.58 -51.99 -17.64
N SER A 500 -7.14 -52.92 -16.87
CA SER A 500 -6.42 -54.10 -16.36
C SER A 500 -5.77 -54.92 -17.47
N GLU A 501 -6.46 -55.11 -18.60
CA GLU A 501 -5.93 -55.85 -19.76
C GLU A 501 -4.64 -55.20 -20.31
N VAL A 502 -4.66 -53.88 -20.47
CA VAL A 502 -3.53 -53.09 -20.95
C VAL A 502 -2.37 -53.12 -19.96
N LEU A 503 -2.64 -52.98 -18.65
CA LEU A 503 -1.62 -52.97 -17.62
C LEU A 503 -0.89 -54.33 -17.46
N LYS A 504 -1.59 -55.45 -17.69
CA LYS A 504 -0.99 -56.80 -17.62
C LYS A 504 0.09 -57.07 -18.66
N ALA A 505 0.05 -56.36 -19.79
CA ALA A 505 1.02 -56.52 -20.86
C ALA A 505 2.42 -56.03 -20.45
N GLY A 506 2.52 -55.01 -19.58
CA GLY A 506 3.79 -54.35 -19.29
C GLY A 506 4.50 -53.93 -20.58
N SER A 507 5.78 -54.26 -20.71
CA SER A 507 6.58 -54.04 -21.94
C SER A 507 6.75 -55.30 -22.79
N SER A 508 5.91 -56.33 -22.60
CA SER A 508 6.00 -57.60 -23.35
C SER A 508 5.58 -57.51 -24.82
N LYS A 509 4.93 -56.42 -25.22
CA LYS A 509 4.45 -56.15 -26.58
C LYS A 509 4.81 -54.73 -27.02
N PRO A 510 4.88 -54.44 -28.34
CA PRO A 510 5.03 -53.07 -28.84
C PRO A 510 3.95 -52.14 -28.29
N TRP A 511 4.33 -50.94 -27.87
CA TRP A 511 3.42 -50.01 -27.22
C TRP A 511 2.28 -49.55 -28.14
N GLN A 512 2.49 -49.55 -29.47
CA GLN A 512 1.48 -49.22 -30.47
C GLN A 512 0.35 -50.25 -30.50
N GLU A 513 0.66 -51.54 -30.33
CA GLU A 513 -0.35 -52.60 -30.23
C GLU A 513 -1.16 -52.45 -28.93
N ILE A 514 -0.47 -52.15 -27.83
CA ILE A 514 -1.10 -51.92 -26.52
C ILE A 514 -2.01 -50.67 -26.59
N LEU A 515 -1.54 -49.59 -27.23
CA LEU A 515 -2.33 -48.38 -27.48
C LEU A 515 -3.56 -48.66 -28.34
N PHE A 516 -3.42 -49.47 -29.39
CA PHE A 516 -4.52 -49.83 -30.28
C PHE A 516 -5.60 -50.63 -29.55
N ASN A 517 -5.21 -51.59 -28.72
CA ASN A 517 -6.18 -52.38 -27.93
C ASN A 517 -6.98 -51.49 -26.95
N LEU A 518 -6.37 -50.43 -26.43
CA LEU A 518 -7.06 -49.48 -25.56
C LEU A 518 -7.92 -48.48 -26.34
N THR A 519 -7.36 -47.84 -27.37
CA THR A 519 -7.91 -46.62 -27.97
C THR A 519 -8.48 -46.82 -29.37
N GLY A 520 -8.18 -47.94 -30.03
CA GLY A 520 -8.45 -48.17 -31.46
C GLY A 520 -7.50 -47.44 -32.41
N MET A 521 -6.42 -46.83 -31.90
CA MET A 521 -5.44 -46.07 -32.69
C MET A 521 -4.01 -46.57 -32.42
N GLU A 522 -3.16 -46.59 -33.44
CA GLU A 522 -1.75 -47.03 -33.32
C GLU A 522 -0.77 -45.87 -33.09
N LYS A 523 -1.24 -44.61 -33.15
CA LYS A 523 -0.41 -43.40 -33.08
C LYS A 523 -0.83 -42.48 -31.93
N MET A 524 0.15 -41.75 -31.41
CA MET A 524 -0.09 -40.62 -30.51
C MET A 524 -0.82 -39.51 -31.27
N ASP A 525 -1.84 -38.92 -30.64
CA ASP A 525 -2.70 -37.88 -31.22
C ASP A 525 -3.15 -36.88 -30.15
N ALA A 526 -2.97 -35.59 -30.41
CA ALA A 526 -3.40 -34.51 -29.52
C ALA A 526 -4.92 -34.22 -29.62
N GLY A 527 -5.65 -34.84 -30.55
CA GLY A 527 -7.06 -34.58 -30.78
C GLY A 527 -7.96 -34.71 -29.54
N ALA A 528 -7.76 -35.74 -28.71
CA ALA A 528 -8.53 -35.91 -27.47
C ALA A 528 -8.25 -34.81 -26.43
N LEU A 529 -7.02 -34.32 -26.37
CA LEU A 529 -6.64 -33.19 -25.51
C LEU A 529 -7.27 -31.90 -26.01
N LEU A 530 -7.20 -31.63 -27.32
CA LEU A 530 -7.84 -30.45 -27.92
C LEU A 530 -9.37 -30.45 -27.74
N GLU A 531 -10.00 -31.62 -27.83
CA GLU A 531 -11.43 -31.80 -27.54
C GLU A 531 -11.75 -31.45 -26.07
N TYR A 532 -10.96 -31.95 -25.13
CA TYR A 532 -11.12 -31.66 -23.69
C TYR A 532 -11.10 -30.15 -23.41
N PHE A 533 -10.14 -29.43 -23.99
CA PHE A 533 -9.94 -27.99 -23.77
C PHE A 533 -10.70 -27.09 -24.77
N SER A 534 -11.51 -27.65 -25.65
CA SER A 534 -12.21 -26.87 -26.70
C SER A 534 -13.00 -25.67 -26.15
N PRO A 535 -13.79 -25.80 -25.06
CA PRO A 535 -14.55 -24.66 -24.54
C PRO A 535 -13.68 -23.48 -24.11
N VAL A 536 -12.60 -23.74 -23.34
CA VAL A 536 -11.68 -22.68 -22.91
C VAL A 536 -10.83 -22.13 -24.05
N THR A 537 -10.52 -22.96 -25.05
CA THR A 537 -9.81 -22.51 -26.27
C THR A 537 -10.64 -21.47 -27.01
N THR A 538 -11.92 -21.75 -27.27
CA THR A 538 -12.82 -20.79 -27.93
C THR A 538 -13.01 -19.52 -27.10
N TRP A 539 -13.12 -19.65 -25.78
CA TRP A 539 -13.23 -18.51 -24.88
C TRP A 539 -11.98 -17.62 -24.90
N LEU A 540 -10.78 -18.22 -24.80
CA LEU A 540 -9.50 -17.49 -24.85
C LEU A 540 -9.33 -16.75 -26.18
N GLN A 541 -9.63 -17.40 -27.31
CA GLN A 541 -9.58 -16.77 -28.63
C GLN A 541 -10.49 -15.53 -28.69
N LYS A 542 -11.73 -15.65 -28.20
CA LYS A 542 -12.65 -14.52 -28.13
C LYS A 542 -12.09 -13.38 -27.29
N GLN A 543 -11.59 -13.68 -26.08
CA GLN A 543 -11.04 -12.67 -25.18
C GLN A 543 -9.81 -11.96 -25.73
N ASN A 544 -8.89 -12.72 -26.34
CA ASN A 544 -7.68 -12.16 -26.94
C ASN A 544 -8.00 -11.29 -28.16
N ASN A 545 -8.96 -11.71 -29.00
CA ASN A 545 -9.42 -10.91 -30.14
C ASN A 545 -10.11 -9.60 -29.70
N GLU A 546 -10.97 -9.65 -28.67
CA GLU A 546 -11.64 -8.46 -28.11
C GLU A 546 -10.66 -7.42 -27.56
N LYS A 547 -9.48 -7.87 -27.09
CA LYS A 547 -8.42 -7.02 -26.55
C LYS A 547 -7.29 -6.72 -27.55
N ASN A 548 -7.39 -7.23 -28.78
CA ASN A 548 -6.38 -7.09 -29.82
C ASN A 548 -4.97 -7.53 -29.35
N GLU A 549 -4.91 -8.68 -28.67
CA GLU A 549 -3.68 -9.24 -28.11
C GLU A 549 -2.75 -9.78 -29.19
N THR A 550 -1.45 -9.61 -28.98
CA THR A 550 -0.41 -10.24 -29.80
C THR A 550 -0.32 -11.71 -29.43
N LEU A 551 -0.53 -12.64 -30.37
CA LEU A 551 -0.22 -14.05 -30.15
C LEU A 551 1.29 -14.29 -30.33
N GLY A 552 1.89 -15.01 -29.39
CA GLY A 552 3.34 -15.21 -29.35
C GLY A 552 4.11 -13.99 -28.87
N TRP A 553 5.43 -13.98 -29.07
CA TRP A 553 6.37 -13.00 -28.54
C TRP A 553 7.35 -12.54 -29.63
N PRO A 554 6.93 -11.65 -30.55
CA PRO A 554 7.82 -11.13 -31.59
C PRO A 554 9.05 -10.40 -31.02
N ASP A 555 8.95 -9.79 -29.84
CA ASP A 555 10.08 -9.20 -29.12
C ASP A 555 10.87 -10.26 -28.35
N PHE A 556 11.42 -11.23 -29.07
CA PHE A 556 12.05 -12.44 -28.53
C PHE A 556 13.17 -12.15 -27.50
N GLU A 557 13.95 -11.10 -27.74
CA GLU A 557 15.10 -10.72 -26.89
C GLU A 557 14.73 -9.81 -25.71
N TRP A 558 13.47 -9.43 -25.56
CA TRP A 558 13.07 -8.56 -24.45
C TRP A 558 13.27 -9.25 -23.10
N ARG A 559 13.81 -8.50 -22.13
CA ARG A 559 14.03 -8.93 -20.74
C ARG A 559 13.57 -7.81 -19.79
N PRO A 560 13.03 -8.13 -18.61
CA PRO A 560 12.65 -7.11 -17.64
C PRO A 560 13.89 -6.42 -17.04
N PRO A 561 13.77 -5.15 -16.61
CA PRO A 561 14.83 -4.46 -15.89
C PRO A 561 14.96 -4.99 -14.46
N VAL A 562 16.17 -4.87 -13.89
CA VAL A 562 16.40 -5.13 -12.46
C VAL A 562 15.71 -4.04 -11.63
N PRO A 563 14.94 -4.37 -10.58
CA PRO A 563 14.34 -3.37 -9.70
C PRO A 563 15.39 -2.46 -9.04
N GLU A 564 15.04 -1.19 -8.82
CA GLU A 564 15.90 -0.24 -8.10
C GLU A 564 16.02 -0.67 -6.64
N GLY A 565 17.23 -0.67 -6.07
CA GLY A 565 17.47 -1.09 -4.68
C GLY A 565 17.61 -2.60 -4.47
N TYR A 566 17.33 -3.44 -5.48
CA TYR A 566 17.51 -4.90 -5.38
C TYR A 566 18.96 -5.27 -5.05
N PRO A 567 19.22 -6.17 -4.07
CA PRO A 567 18.26 -7.06 -3.40
C PRO A 567 17.65 -6.54 -2.08
N ASP A 568 17.87 -5.28 -1.69
CA ASP A 568 17.30 -4.72 -0.45
C ASP A 568 15.79 -4.43 -0.61
N GLY A 569 14.97 -4.67 0.42
CA GLY A 569 13.53 -4.29 0.42
C GLY A 569 12.51 -5.34 -0.03
N ILE A 570 12.84 -6.63 0.02
CA ILE A 570 11.99 -7.79 -0.39
C ILE A 570 10.74 -8.06 0.49
N ALA A 571 9.95 -7.04 0.84
CA ALA A 571 8.76 -7.18 1.69
C ALA A 571 7.48 -7.50 0.88
N ASP A 572 6.54 -8.22 1.50
CA ASP A 572 5.24 -8.58 0.90
C ASP A 572 4.10 -7.67 1.41
N GLU A 573 3.12 -7.35 0.56
CA GLU A 573 1.93 -6.60 0.95
C GLU A 573 1.10 -7.35 2.02
N ALA A 574 1.11 -8.68 1.98
CA ALA A 574 0.45 -9.50 3.00
C ALA A 574 1.11 -9.32 4.39
N GLU A 575 2.44 -9.33 4.44
CA GLU A 575 3.22 -9.09 5.66
C GLU A 575 2.96 -7.66 6.19
N ALA A 576 2.87 -6.68 5.29
CA ALA A 576 2.52 -5.33 5.66
C ALA A 576 1.11 -5.23 6.28
N LYS A 577 0.12 -5.96 5.75
CA LYS A 577 -1.24 -5.99 6.31
C LYS A 577 -1.25 -6.57 7.73
N ASP A 578 -0.52 -7.65 7.96
CA ASP A 578 -0.40 -8.26 9.30
C ASP A 578 0.31 -7.32 10.28
N PHE A 579 1.38 -6.65 9.84
CA PHE A 579 2.07 -5.61 10.61
C PHE A 579 1.11 -4.46 10.98
N LEU A 580 0.31 -3.97 10.02
CA LEU A 580 -0.63 -2.88 10.26
C LEU A 580 -1.78 -3.29 11.21
N ALA A 581 -2.25 -4.52 11.15
CA ALA A 581 -3.25 -5.04 12.09
C ALA A 581 -2.70 -5.07 13.53
N LYS A 582 -1.44 -5.50 13.70
CA LYS A 582 -0.74 -5.48 15.00
C LYS A 582 -0.48 -4.05 15.48
N TYR A 583 -0.06 -3.15 14.59
CA TYR A 583 0.10 -1.73 14.93
C TYR A 583 -1.22 -1.15 15.42
N ASN A 584 -2.33 -1.38 14.71
CA ASN A 584 -3.62 -0.80 15.05
C ASN A 584 -4.09 -1.22 16.45
N SER A 585 -3.99 -2.51 16.79
CA SER A 585 -4.39 -3.03 18.11
C SER A 585 -3.51 -2.52 19.25
N THR A 586 -2.20 -2.41 19.03
CA THR A 586 -1.27 -1.90 20.06
C THR A 586 -1.36 -0.37 20.23
N ALA A 587 -1.58 0.37 19.14
CA ALA A 587 -1.78 1.82 19.18
C ALA A 587 -3.03 2.20 19.97
N GLU A 588 -4.15 1.46 19.84
CA GLU A 588 -5.38 1.72 20.61
C GLU A 588 -5.12 1.72 22.12
N VAL A 589 -4.28 0.82 22.62
CA VAL A 589 -3.93 0.73 24.04
C VAL A 589 -3.03 1.89 24.48
N VAL A 590 -1.96 2.15 23.72
CA VAL A 590 -0.93 3.13 24.12
C VAL A 590 -1.47 4.57 24.01
N TRP A 591 -2.23 4.86 22.95
CA TRP A 591 -2.81 6.18 22.72
C TRP A 591 -3.92 6.48 23.73
N ASN A 592 -4.77 5.48 24.08
CA ASN A 592 -5.76 5.63 25.14
C ASN A 592 -5.12 6.00 26.48
N ALA A 593 -4.05 5.30 26.88
CA ALA A 593 -3.35 5.55 28.14
C ALA A 593 -2.74 6.96 28.19
N TYR A 594 -2.22 7.47 27.07
CA TYR A 594 -1.74 8.85 26.97
C TYR A 594 -2.90 9.86 27.03
N SER A 595 -4.00 9.63 26.29
CA SER A 595 -5.18 10.50 26.31
C SER A 595 -5.78 10.64 27.71
N GLU A 596 -5.86 9.55 28.50
CA GLU A 596 -6.31 9.60 29.89
C GLU A 596 -5.39 10.43 30.79
N ALA A 597 -4.07 10.22 30.68
CA ALA A 597 -3.11 10.99 31.47
C ALA A 597 -3.13 12.48 31.10
N SER A 598 -3.27 12.79 29.80
CA SER A 598 -3.38 14.17 29.31
C SER A 598 -4.69 14.83 29.74
N TRP A 599 -5.80 14.11 29.71
CA TRP A 599 -7.09 14.56 30.22
C TRP A 599 -7.04 14.88 31.73
N ALA A 600 -6.44 13.99 32.53
CA ALA A 600 -6.29 14.17 33.97
C ALA A 600 -5.47 15.43 34.31
N TYR A 601 -4.42 15.72 33.54
CA TYR A 601 -3.65 16.95 33.68
C TYR A 601 -4.45 18.19 33.26
N ASN A 602 -5.13 18.15 32.11
CA ASN A 602 -5.91 19.27 31.59
C ASN A 602 -7.11 19.66 32.47
N THR A 603 -7.69 18.70 33.19
CA THR A 603 -8.84 18.89 34.09
C THR A 603 -8.47 18.96 35.58
N ASN A 604 -7.18 18.87 35.89
CA ASN A 604 -6.62 19.04 37.23
C ASN A 604 -5.10 19.30 37.14
N ILE A 605 -4.71 20.57 36.95
CA ILE A 605 -3.31 20.96 36.73
C ILE A 605 -2.53 20.81 38.05
N THR A 606 -1.72 19.76 38.13
CA THR A 606 -0.80 19.49 39.25
C THR A 606 0.52 18.94 38.71
N ASP A 607 1.62 19.12 39.46
CA ASP A 607 2.91 18.53 39.09
C ASP A 607 2.84 17.00 39.02
N TYR A 608 2.04 16.38 39.90
CA TYR A 608 1.80 14.93 39.87
C TYR A 608 1.18 14.47 38.54
N ASN A 609 0.08 15.08 38.11
CA ASN A 609 -0.58 14.71 36.84
C ASN A 609 0.31 15.04 35.64
N LYS A 610 1.09 16.13 35.71
CA LYS A 610 2.06 16.50 34.68
C LYS A 610 3.11 15.40 34.48
N GLN A 611 3.70 14.89 35.56
CA GLN A 611 4.71 13.82 35.47
C GLN A 611 4.12 12.54 34.88
N ILE A 612 2.90 12.16 35.27
CA ILE A 612 2.21 10.98 34.68
C ILE A 612 1.97 11.17 33.18
N MET A 613 1.47 12.35 32.77
CA MET A 613 1.27 12.66 31.36
C MET A 613 2.57 12.57 30.56
N LEU A 614 3.67 13.11 31.10
CA LEU A 614 4.99 13.05 30.46
C LEU A 614 5.52 11.61 30.35
N GLU A 615 5.33 10.78 31.38
CA GLU A 615 5.67 9.36 31.35
C GLU A 615 4.90 8.62 30.23
N LYS A 616 3.57 8.80 30.16
CA LYS A 616 2.76 8.16 29.12
C LYS A 616 3.09 8.67 27.71
N ASN A 617 3.46 9.95 27.59
CA ASN A 617 3.95 10.53 26.33
C ASN A 617 5.24 9.84 25.84
N LEU A 618 6.17 9.53 26.75
CA LEU A 618 7.39 8.81 26.40
C LEU A 618 7.09 7.38 25.94
N ASN A 619 6.18 6.68 26.62
CA ASN A 619 5.75 5.33 26.20
C ASN A 619 5.11 5.35 24.81
N MET A 620 4.25 6.34 24.54
CA MET A 620 3.66 6.53 23.22
C MET A 620 4.72 6.84 22.16
N SER A 621 5.68 7.70 22.48
CA SER A 621 6.77 8.05 21.56
C SER A 621 7.69 6.85 21.26
N ALA A 622 7.95 5.99 22.24
CA ALA A 622 8.71 4.75 22.04
C ALA A 622 7.97 3.78 21.11
N HIS A 623 6.66 3.61 21.29
CA HIS A 623 5.81 2.82 20.40
C HIS A 623 5.80 3.36 18.96
N THR A 624 5.67 4.68 18.80
CA THR A 624 5.74 5.37 17.50
C THR A 624 7.10 5.17 16.82
N LEU A 625 8.20 5.28 17.57
CA LEU A 625 9.56 5.05 17.04
C LEU A 625 9.74 3.62 16.55
N GLU A 626 9.36 2.62 17.36
CA GLU A 626 9.50 1.21 17.01
C GLU A 626 8.74 0.87 15.72
N HIS A 627 7.44 1.17 15.69
CA HIS A 627 6.59 0.79 14.56
C HIS A 627 6.85 1.66 13.33
N GLY A 628 7.18 2.94 13.50
CA GLY A 628 7.54 3.79 12.36
C GLY A 628 8.86 3.39 11.71
N MET A 629 9.83 2.91 12.48
CA MET A 629 11.07 2.36 11.93
C MET A 629 10.83 1.03 11.20
N GLN A 630 9.92 0.18 11.68
CA GLN A 630 9.47 -1.01 10.95
C GLN A 630 8.72 -0.64 9.66
N ALA A 631 7.83 0.36 9.70
CA ALA A 631 7.09 0.84 8.53
C ALA A 631 8.02 1.33 7.41
N ARG A 632 9.14 1.98 7.76
CA ARG A 632 10.16 2.44 6.81
C ARG A 632 10.89 1.32 6.06
N GLN A 633 10.79 0.07 6.51
CA GLN A 633 11.43 -1.08 5.85
C GLN A 633 10.60 -1.64 4.69
N TYR A 634 9.31 -1.30 4.62
CA TYR A 634 8.43 -1.75 3.54
C TYR A 634 8.58 -0.85 2.31
N ASP A 635 9.01 -1.43 1.19
CA ASP A 635 8.84 -0.81 -0.12
C ASP A 635 7.41 -1.04 -0.60
N SER A 636 6.58 -0.01 -0.50
CA SER A 636 5.17 -0.07 -0.90
C SER A 636 4.92 0.32 -2.37
N SER A 637 5.96 0.39 -3.19
CA SER A 637 5.85 0.88 -4.58
C SER A 637 5.06 -0.05 -5.50
N ASP A 638 5.01 -1.35 -5.20
CA ASP A 638 4.26 -2.37 -5.95
C ASP A 638 2.98 -2.85 -5.24
N PHE A 639 2.65 -2.28 -4.06
CA PHE A 639 1.46 -2.63 -3.29
C PHE A 639 0.18 -2.13 -3.98
N GLN A 640 -0.85 -2.96 -4.00
CA GLN A 640 -2.11 -2.66 -4.68
C GLN A 640 -3.10 -1.94 -3.77
N ASP A 641 -3.14 -2.32 -2.49
CA ASP A 641 -4.01 -1.68 -1.51
C ASP A 641 -3.48 -0.29 -1.13
N GLN A 642 -4.04 0.73 -1.76
CA GLN A 642 -3.71 2.13 -1.48
C GLN A 642 -3.88 2.49 0.00
N SER A 643 -4.75 1.80 0.74
CA SER A 643 -4.92 2.04 2.17
C SER A 643 -3.67 1.61 2.97
N VAL A 644 -3.07 0.47 2.62
CA VAL A 644 -1.83 -0.04 3.22
C VAL A 644 -0.69 0.94 2.95
N THR A 645 -0.51 1.33 1.69
CA THR A 645 0.51 2.31 1.27
C THR A 645 0.32 3.65 1.99
N ARG A 646 -0.92 4.12 2.12
CA ARG A 646 -1.23 5.37 2.82
C ARG A 646 -0.92 5.29 4.32
N ILE A 647 -1.23 4.18 4.97
CA ILE A 647 -0.91 3.98 6.39
C ILE A 647 0.61 3.86 6.59
N LEU A 648 1.31 3.05 5.80
CA LEU A 648 2.77 2.90 5.89
C LEU A 648 3.49 4.23 5.70
N LYS A 649 3.06 5.03 4.72
CA LYS A 649 3.58 6.39 4.51
C LYS A 649 3.34 7.29 5.71
N LYS A 650 2.17 7.20 6.36
CA LYS A 650 1.87 7.96 7.58
C LYS A 650 2.75 7.52 8.75
N LEU A 651 2.89 6.22 8.99
CA LEU A 651 3.71 5.66 10.07
C LEU A 651 5.20 5.91 9.90
N SER A 652 5.65 6.05 8.65
CA SER A 652 7.05 6.38 8.35
C SER A 652 7.46 7.78 8.82
N ASP A 653 6.50 8.68 9.08
CA ASP A 653 6.75 9.94 9.77
C ASP A 653 6.54 9.74 11.28
N ILE A 654 7.65 9.70 12.03
CA ILE A 654 7.65 9.44 13.48
C ILE A 654 7.64 10.74 14.30
N GLU A 655 7.43 11.89 13.65
CA GLU A 655 7.28 13.20 14.28
C GLU A 655 8.39 13.51 15.32
N ARG A 656 8.01 13.95 16.53
CA ARG A 656 8.94 14.24 17.62
C ARG A 656 9.66 13.00 18.17
N ALA A 657 9.14 11.79 17.95
CA ALA A 657 9.78 10.56 18.43
C ALA A 657 11.12 10.27 17.71
N ALA A 658 11.42 10.98 16.62
CA ALA A 658 12.74 10.97 16.00
C ALA A 658 13.84 11.59 16.88
N LEU A 659 13.48 12.46 17.85
CA LEU A 659 14.46 13.09 18.73
C LEU A 659 15.10 12.06 19.68
N PRO A 660 16.41 12.19 19.98
CA PRO A 660 17.04 11.47 21.08
C PRO A 660 16.26 11.62 22.39
N GLU A 661 16.27 10.58 23.23
CA GLU A 661 15.42 10.53 24.44
C GLU A 661 15.54 11.76 25.35
N LEU A 662 16.76 12.27 25.58
CA LEU A 662 16.99 13.47 26.39
C LEU A 662 16.37 14.73 25.78
N GLU A 663 16.51 14.89 24.47
CA GLU A 663 15.94 16.03 23.74
C GLU A 663 14.42 15.91 23.61
N LEU A 664 13.88 14.69 23.49
CA LEU A 664 12.43 14.44 23.51
C LEU A 664 11.82 14.77 24.88
N LYS A 665 12.49 14.39 25.98
CA LYS A 665 12.09 14.80 27.34
C LYS A 665 12.14 16.32 27.49
N GLU A 666 13.20 16.97 27.00
CA GLU A 666 13.31 18.42 26.99
C GLU A 666 12.16 19.07 26.21
N TYR A 667 11.88 18.57 24.99
CA TYR A 667 10.80 19.03 24.13
C TYR A 667 9.43 18.96 24.81
N ASN A 668 9.10 17.79 25.38
CA ASN A 668 7.82 17.56 26.05
C ASN A 668 7.66 18.44 27.30
N ASN A 669 8.73 18.65 28.07
CA ASN A 669 8.71 19.56 29.22
C ASN A 669 8.52 21.02 28.79
N ILE A 670 9.24 21.47 27.76
CA ILE A 670 9.12 22.84 27.23
C ILE A 670 7.68 23.11 26.77
N LEU A 671 7.08 22.17 26.03
CA LEU A 671 5.71 22.32 25.54
C LEU A 671 4.70 22.44 26.70
N SER A 672 4.78 21.52 27.68
CA SER A 672 3.92 21.55 28.87
C SER A 672 4.14 22.81 29.72
N ASP A 673 5.38 23.28 29.86
CA ASP A 673 5.70 24.51 30.59
C ASP A 673 5.11 25.75 29.93
N MET A 674 5.20 25.85 28.60
CA MET A 674 4.63 26.96 27.85
C MET A 674 3.10 26.99 27.99
N GLU A 675 2.44 25.83 27.88
CA GLU A 675 1.00 25.69 28.06
C GLU A 675 0.56 26.00 29.50
N THR A 676 1.31 25.52 30.51
CA THR A 676 1.06 25.86 31.92
C THR A 676 1.19 27.36 32.14
N THR A 677 2.28 27.96 31.65
CA THR A 677 2.58 29.40 31.81
C THR A 677 1.44 30.26 31.27
N TYR A 678 0.87 29.87 30.12
CA TYR A 678 -0.29 30.53 29.55
C TYR A 678 -1.54 30.35 30.43
N SER A 679 -1.85 29.11 30.82
CA SER A 679 -3.12 28.76 31.46
C SER A 679 -3.28 29.33 32.88
N VAL A 680 -2.18 29.47 33.63
CA VAL A 680 -2.21 29.97 35.02
C VAL A 680 -1.86 31.46 35.17
N ALA A 681 -1.58 32.15 34.06
CA ALA A 681 -1.22 33.56 34.09
C ALA A 681 -2.38 34.44 34.61
N LYS A 682 -2.04 35.44 35.43
CA LYS A 682 -2.97 36.41 36.00
C LYS A 682 -2.37 37.81 35.90
N VAL A 683 -3.22 38.81 35.67
CA VAL A 683 -2.85 40.23 35.59
C VAL A 683 -3.30 40.94 36.86
N CYS A 684 -2.37 41.55 37.60
CA CYS A 684 -2.67 42.12 38.92
C CYS A 684 -2.73 43.66 38.91
N LYS A 685 -3.71 44.23 39.62
CA LYS A 685 -3.87 45.66 39.90
C LYS A 685 -3.53 45.90 41.38
N GLY A 686 -2.30 46.30 41.67
CA GLY A 686 -1.78 46.39 43.06
C GLY A 686 -1.34 45.03 43.62
N GLN A 687 -1.24 44.91 44.95
CA GLN A 687 -0.81 43.66 45.63
C GLN A 687 -1.93 42.62 45.83
N ASP A 688 -3.22 43.01 45.81
CA ASP A 688 -4.30 42.14 46.30
C ASP A 688 -5.33 41.67 45.25
N LYS A 689 -5.38 42.25 44.04
CA LYS A 689 -6.41 41.90 43.02
C LYS A 689 -5.80 41.46 41.70
N CYS A 690 -5.95 40.17 41.36
CA CYS A 690 -5.43 39.57 40.14
C CYS A 690 -6.55 38.95 39.29
N TYR A 691 -6.48 39.15 37.98
CA TYR A 691 -7.47 38.74 36.99
C TYR A 691 -6.88 37.66 36.07
N PRO A 692 -7.35 36.40 36.07
CA PRO A 692 -7.08 35.42 35.01
C PRO A 692 -7.63 35.88 33.66
N LEU A 693 -7.22 35.19 32.57
CA LEU A 693 -7.77 35.44 31.24
C LEU A 693 -9.29 35.22 31.21
N ASP A 694 -9.72 34.03 31.59
CA ASP A 694 -11.13 33.62 31.57
C ASP A 694 -11.70 33.41 32.98
N PRO A 695 -12.87 33.98 33.30
CA PRO A 695 -13.67 34.89 32.45
C PRO A 695 -13.26 36.37 32.56
N ASP A 696 -12.37 36.73 33.49
CA ASP A 696 -12.26 38.13 33.95
C ASP A 696 -11.75 39.11 32.89
N LEU A 697 -10.56 38.87 32.30
CA LEU A 697 -9.99 39.78 31.30
C LEU A 697 -10.77 39.72 29.98
N THR A 698 -11.31 38.56 29.61
CA THR A 698 -12.17 38.41 28.44
C THR A 698 -13.47 39.20 28.59
N ASP A 699 -14.10 39.17 29.77
CA ASP A 699 -15.28 39.99 30.08
C ASP A 699 -14.97 41.49 30.05
N ILE A 700 -13.83 41.92 30.62
CA ILE A 700 -13.42 43.34 30.59
C ILE A 700 -13.26 43.82 29.15
N LEU A 701 -12.55 43.06 28.31
CA LEU A 701 -12.35 43.43 26.90
C LEU A 701 -13.63 43.40 26.08
N ALA A 702 -14.58 42.53 26.41
CA ALA A 702 -15.87 42.46 25.73
C ALA A 702 -16.79 43.64 26.11
N LYS A 703 -16.85 44.00 27.40
CA LYS A 703 -17.87 44.92 27.94
C LYS A 703 -17.37 46.34 28.19
N SER A 704 -16.11 46.52 28.55
CA SER A 704 -15.58 47.85 28.89
C SER A 704 -15.48 48.73 27.64
N ARG A 705 -15.72 50.03 27.85
CA ARG A 705 -15.53 51.09 26.85
C ARG A 705 -14.54 52.14 27.35
N ASP A 706 -13.90 51.89 28.49
CA ASP A 706 -12.83 52.73 29.04
C ASP A 706 -11.48 52.33 28.41
N TYR A 707 -10.86 53.28 27.72
CA TYR A 707 -9.59 53.04 27.01
C TYR A 707 -8.46 52.59 27.94
N ASP A 708 -8.35 53.17 29.15
CA ASP A 708 -7.26 52.88 30.06
C ASP A 708 -7.41 51.48 30.70
N GLU A 709 -8.65 51.06 30.95
CA GLU A 709 -8.97 49.71 31.43
C GLU A 709 -8.70 48.63 30.36
N LEU A 710 -9.08 48.91 29.11
CA LEU A 710 -8.78 48.06 27.97
C LEU A 710 -7.27 47.95 27.72
N LEU A 711 -6.54 49.07 27.80
CA LEU A 711 -5.09 49.11 27.66
C LEU A 711 -4.39 48.34 28.79
N PHE A 712 -4.82 48.52 30.04
CA PHE A 712 -4.30 47.77 31.19
C PHE A 712 -4.43 46.26 30.97
N SER A 713 -5.61 45.81 30.55
CA SER A 713 -5.90 44.39 30.33
C SER A 713 -5.08 43.83 29.17
N TRP A 714 -5.04 44.54 28.04
CA TRP A 714 -4.33 44.14 26.83
C TRP A 714 -2.81 44.04 27.04
N LYS A 715 -2.21 45.05 27.68
CA LYS A 715 -0.77 45.10 27.94
C LYS A 715 -0.39 44.13 29.06
N GLY A 716 -1.18 44.14 30.14
CA GLY A 716 -0.95 43.27 31.30
C GLY A 716 -0.93 41.80 30.92
N TRP A 717 -1.83 41.35 30.03
CA TRP A 717 -1.86 39.96 29.58
C TRP A 717 -0.60 39.57 28.79
N ARG A 718 -0.13 40.44 27.88
CA ARG A 718 1.10 40.21 27.11
C ARG A 718 2.34 40.15 27.97
N ASP A 719 2.40 40.98 29.01
CA ASP A 719 3.48 40.99 29.99
C ASP A 719 3.44 39.76 30.91
N ALA A 720 2.24 39.33 31.33
CA ALA A 720 2.05 38.21 32.26
C ALA A 720 2.22 36.82 31.62
N SER A 721 1.90 36.69 30.32
CA SER A 721 1.95 35.44 29.56
C SER A 721 3.05 35.44 28.50
N GLY A 722 2.86 36.16 27.40
CA GLY A 722 3.72 36.14 26.20
C GLY A 722 5.19 36.38 26.51
N LYS A 723 5.51 37.43 27.27
CA LYS A 723 6.90 37.75 27.66
C LYS A 723 7.62 36.59 28.37
N LYS A 724 6.91 35.81 29.20
CA LYS A 724 7.48 34.66 29.93
C LYS A 724 7.71 33.43 29.05
N ILE A 725 7.09 33.37 27.87
CA ILE A 725 7.18 32.24 26.94
C ILE A 725 8.36 32.38 25.96
N LYS A 726 8.82 33.62 25.68
CA LYS A 726 9.82 33.92 24.62
C LYS A 726 11.04 33.00 24.65
N SER A 727 11.69 32.85 25.80
CA SER A 727 12.92 32.06 25.94
C SER A 727 12.70 30.57 25.66
N LYS A 728 11.58 30.01 26.12
CA LYS A 728 11.21 28.61 25.88
C LYS A 728 10.85 28.38 24.41
N TYR A 729 10.17 29.34 23.78
CA TYR A 729 9.74 29.23 22.38
C TYR A 729 10.91 29.11 21.40
N LYS A 730 12.02 29.83 21.67
CA LYS A 730 13.27 29.68 20.91
C LYS A 730 13.73 28.22 20.88
N ARG A 731 13.92 27.62 22.06
CA ARG A 731 14.41 26.24 22.19
C ARG A 731 13.42 25.23 21.60
N TYR A 732 12.13 25.50 21.77
CA TYR A 732 11.06 24.73 21.14
C TYR A 732 11.17 24.71 19.60
N VAL A 733 11.43 25.85 18.96
CA VAL A 733 11.59 25.95 17.49
C VAL A 733 12.81 25.15 17.02
N GLU A 734 13.92 25.21 17.74
CA GLU A 734 15.13 24.43 17.42
C GLU A 734 14.88 22.92 17.41
N LEU A 735 14.28 22.40 18.48
CA LEU A 735 13.99 20.96 18.64
C LEU A 735 12.91 20.50 17.64
N SER A 736 11.87 21.31 17.43
CA SER A 736 10.84 21.14 16.40
C SER A 736 11.44 20.96 15.01
N ASN A 737 12.33 21.87 14.61
CA ASN A 737 13.00 21.80 13.32
C ASN A 737 13.97 20.63 13.22
N LYS A 738 14.62 20.23 14.32
CA LYS A 738 15.47 19.03 14.36
C LYS A 738 14.65 17.76 14.15
N ALA A 739 13.53 17.59 14.85
CA ALA A 739 12.62 16.45 14.70
C ALA A 739 12.14 16.32 13.25
N ALA A 740 11.72 17.43 12.63
CA ALA A 740 11.24 17.39 11.26
C ALA A 740 12.34 17.04 10.25
N ARG A 741 13.58 17.52 10.43
CA ARG A 741 14.72 17.10 9.58
C ARG A 741 15.00 15.59 9.68
N LEU A 742 14.90 15.01 10.87
CA LEU A 742 15.10 13.57 11.10
C LEU A 742 14.02 12.70 10.43
N ASN A 743 12.88 13.30 10.06
CA ASN A 743 11.82 12.65 9.29
C ASN A 743 11.92 12.89 7.77
N GLY A 744 13.04 13.40 7.27
CA GLY A 744 13.30 13.57 5.84
C GLY A 744 12.73 14.86 5.23
N HIS A 745 12.32 15.83 6.05
CA HIS A 745 11.80 17.12 5.59
C HIS A 745 12.96 18.14 5.42
N TRP A 746 13.55 18.26 4.22
CA TRP A 746 14.74 19.08 3.91
C TRP A 746 14.46 20.42 3.14
N GLU A 747 15.48 21.28 3.16
CA GLU A 747 15.64 22.74 2.99
C GLU A 747 14.95 23.54 1.86
N SER A 748 13.96 23.04 1.10
CA SER A 748 13.19 23.95 0.22
C SER A 748 12.04 24.67 0.95
N LYS A 749 11.55 24.07 2.04
CA LYS A 749 10.68 24.65 3.08
C LYS A 749 10.97 23.90 4.40
N PRO A 750 11.50 24.54 5.43
CA PRO A 750 12.01 23.84 6.62
C PRO A 750 10.93 23.25 7.52
N GLY A 751 11.38 22.31 8.35
CA GLY A 751 10.68 21.04 8.53
C GLY A 751 9.30 21.06 9.20
N GLN A 752 9.07 21.84 10.26
CA GLN A 752 7.75 21.85 10.95
C GLN A 752 6.62 22.36 10.02
N LEU A 753 6.96 23.33 9.16
CA LEU A 753 6.06 23.87 8.13
C LEU A 753 5.65 22.79 7.12
N HIS A 754 6.61 21.97 6.67
CA HIS A 754 6.32 20.91 5.70
C HIS A 754 5.43 19.82 6.31
N VAL A 755 5.66 19.43 7.56
CA VAL A 755 4.80 18.48 8.30
C VAL A 755 3.36 18.98 8.34
N TRP A 756 3.14 20.25 8.73
CA TRP A 756 1.77 20.81 8.81
C TRP A 756 1.09 20.97 7.46
N LEU A 757 1.83 21.31 6.41
CA LEU A 757 1.27 21.39 5.05
C LEU A 757 0.95 20.01 4.46
N ARG A 758 1.62 18.93 4.92
CA ARG A 758 1.41 17.55 4.47
C ARG A 758 0.21 16.87 5.13
N LEU A 759 -0.27 17.38 6.28
CA LEU A 759 -1.56 16.97 6.86
C LEU A 759 -2.74 17.18 5.90
N SER A 760 -2.55 17.97 4.84
CA SER A 760 -3.47 18.07 3.71
C SER A 760 -2.82 17.43 2.49
N GLU A 761 -3.37 16.32 2.00
CA GLU A 761 -2.97 15.70 0.74
C GLU A 761 -4.09 15.83 -0.29
N PRO A 762 -3.91 16.64 -1.38
CA PRO A 762 -2.72 17.42 -1.74
C PRO A 762 -2.48 18.69 -0.87
N PRO A 763 -1.23 19.21 -0.79
CA PRO A 763 -0.87 20.34 0.08
C PRO A 763 -1.58 21.66 -0.23
N LEU A 764 -1.97 22.41 0.81
CA LEU A 764 -2.78 23.65 0.73
C LEU A 764 -2.06 24.89 0.16
N GLY A 765 -0.74 24.82 -0.10
CA GLY A 765 0.08 26.00 -0.39
C GLY A 765 -0.34 26.82 -1.61
N PHE A 766 -0.74 26.17 -2.71
CA PHE A 766 -1.21 26.85 -3.93
C PHE A 766 -2.67 27.35 -3.83
N PRO A 767 -3.64 26.55 -3.32
CA PRO A 767 -5.02 26.99 -3.12
C PRO A 767 -5.18 28.26 -2.27
N LEU A 768 -4.38 28.42 -1.20
CA LEU A 768 -4.53 29.55 -0.26
C LEU A 768 -4.23 30.92 -0.90
N GLN A 769 -3.26 31.00 -1.81
CA GLN A 769 -2.97 32.23 -2.56
C GLN A 769 -4.09 32.57 -3.55
N GLY A 770 -4.69 31.56 -4.17
CA GLY A 770 -5.84 31.70 -5.07
C GLY A 770 -7.11 32.18 -4.36
N ILE A 771 -7.32 31.79 -3.09
CA ILE A 771 -8.45 32.24 -2.24
C ILE A 771 -8.23 33.67 -1.71
N GLN A 772 -6.97 34.04 -1.42
CA GLN A 772 -6.65 35.39 -0.95
C GLN A 772 -6.89 36.46 -2.02
N SER A 773 -6.65 36.15 -3.30
CA SER A 773 -6.80 37.09 -4.42
C SER A 773 -8.24 37.66 -4.53
N PRO A 774 -9.33 36.87 -4.58
CA PRO A 774 -10.70 37.37 -4.56
C PRO A 774 -11.07 38.14 -3.29
N LEU A 775 -10.54 37.74 -2.12
CA LEU A 775 -10.80 38.41 -0.84
C LEU A 775 -10.03 39.74 -0.68
N ALA A 776 -8.94 39.95 -1.43
CA ALA A 776 -8.00 41.06 -1.25
C ALA A 776 -7.68 41.91 -2.49
N SER A 777 -8.25 41.66 -3.67
CA SER A 777 -7.74 42.24 -4.93
C SER A 777 -7.72 43.77 -5.01
N SER A 778 -6.54 44.36 -4.75
CA SER A 778 -5.81 45.12 -5.77
C SER A 778 -4.32 44.76 -5.74
N LYS A 779 -3.73 44.54 -6.93
CA LYS A 779 -2.28 44.48 -7.12
C LYS A 779 -1.69 45.85 -6.79
N ILE A 780 -1.13 46.03 -5.59
CA ILE A 780 -0.12 47.07 -5.36
C ILE A 780 1.23 46.46 -5.73
N ALA A 781 1.58 46.57 -7.01
CA ALA A 781 2.93 46.33 -7.48
C ALA A 781 3.80 47.51 -7.04
N TYR A 782 4.71 47.28 -6.10
CA TYR A 782 5.84 48.19 -5.88
C TYR A 782 6.81 48.02 -7.05
N GLY A 783 6.86 49.00 -7.96
CA GLY A 783 7.90 49.12 -8.99
C GLY A 783 7.43 49.75 -10.31
N SER A 784 7.80 51.02 -10.53
CA SER A 784 7.88 51.79 -11.80
C SER A 784 6.60 52.14 -12.60
N ASP A 785 6.32 53.45 -12.64
CA ASP A 785 5.73 54.28 -13.72
C ASP A 785 4.53 53.76 -14.55
N VAL A 786 3.29 54.04 -14.11
CA VAL A 786 2.11 54.32 -14.97
C VAL A 786 1.06 55.17 -14.19
N PRO A 787 0.43 56.23 -14.76
CA PRO A 787 -0.57 57.07 -14.08
C PRO A 787 -1.99 56.46 -14.05
N PRO A 788 -2.92 56.96 -13.19
CA PRO A 788 -4.12 56.23 -12.79
C PRO A 788 -5.27 56.38 -13.79
N GLY A 789 -5.94 55.27 -14.09
CA GLY A 789 -7.16 55.26 -14.91
C GLY A 789 -8.03 54.04 -14.64
N SER A 790 -9.24 54.30 -14.12
CA SER A 790 -10.46 53.49 -14.19
C SER A 790 -10.41 52.01 -13.76
N GLY A 791 -11.14 51.69 -12.70
CA GLY A 791 -11.53 50.32 -12.38
C GLY A 791 -12.30 50.22 -11.07
N ALA A 792 -13.62 50.41 -11.13
CA ALA A 792 -14.53 50.13 -10.03
C ALA A 792 -14.48 48.63 -9.70
N GLY A 793 -13.94 48.30 -8.52
CA GLY A 793 -13.96 46.96 -7.93
C GLY A 793 -14.14 47.10 -6.42
N SER A 794 -15.34 46.82 -5.95
CA SER A 794 -15.75 46.87 -4.55
C SER A 794 -15.01 45.81 -3.71
N ASN A 795 -14.21 46.25 -2.72
CA ASN A 795 -13.31 45.39 -1.94
C ASN A 795 -13.94 44.92 -0.62
N PHE A 796 -14.31 43.64 -0.49
CA PHE A 796 -15.10 43.12 0.64
C PHE A 796 -14.41 43.18 2.03
N ALA A 797 -13.14 42.78 2.17
CA ALA A 797 -12.45 42.80 3.47
C ALA A 797 -12.09 44.23 3.93
N PHE A 798 -11.74 45.12 2.99
CA PHE A 798 -11.44 46.52 3.28
C PHE A 798 -12.68 47.35 3.66
N VAL A 799 -13.87 46.90 3.21
CA VAL A 799 -15.16 47.57 3.40
C VAL A 799 -15.75 47.37 4.82
N LEU A 800 -15.38 46.30 5.54
CA LEU A 800 -15.71 46.11 6.97
C LEU A 800 -14.72 46.82 7.91
N LEU A 801 -13.47 46.99 7.48
CA LEU A 801 -12.40 47.64 8.25
C LEU A 801 -12.56 49.16 8.38
N SER A 802 -13.50 49.79 7.65
CA SER A 802 -13.85 51.21 7.75
C SER A 802 -14.92 51.55 8.79
N LEU A 803 -15.51 50.55 9.48
CA LEU A 803 -16.59 50.76 10.46
C LEU A 803 -16.14 51.27 11.85
N SER A 804 -15.04 52.01 11.92
CA SER A 804 -14.74 52.76 13.15
C SER A 804 -15.69 53.96 13.26
N PRO A 805 -16.02 54.45 14.47
CA PRO A 805 -16.95 55.58 14.65
C PRO A 805 -16.52 56.81 13.82
N PRO A 806 -17.40 57.80 13.58
CA PRO A 806 -17.02 59.07 12.96
C PRO A 806 -16.14 59.87 13.93
N LEU A 807 -14.89 59.44 14.06
CA LEU A 807 -13.77 60.24 14.50
C LEU A 807 -12.89 60.40 13.27
N PRO A 808 -12.37 61.61 13.01
CA PRO A 808 -11.54 61.85 11.84
C PRO A 808 -10.41 60.82 11.85
N ALA A 809 -10.26 60.05 10.76
CA ALA A 809 -9.25 59.01 10.63
C ALA A 809 -7.88 59.49 11.20
N PRO A 810 -7.08 58.63 11.88
CA PRO A 810 -6.90 57.22 11.49
C PRO A 810 -6.77 56.19 12.65
N LYS A 811 -7.18 54.94 12.36
CA LYS A 811 -6.84 53.64 13.02
C LYS A 811 -7.31 53.36 14.46
N SER A 812 -7.94 52.19 14.63
CA SER A 812 -8.34 51.63 15.93
C SER A 812 -7.16 50.91 16.63
N PRO A 813 -6.84 51.23 17.89
CA PRO A 813 -5.82 50.51 18.67
C PRO A 813 -6.26 49.05 18.95
N CYS A 814 -5.33 48.09 18.92
CA CYS A 814 -5.66 46.66 19.13
C CYS A 814 -6.40 46.32 20.44
N GLY A 815 -6.35 47.19 21.44
CA GLY A 815 -7.03 46.98 22.73
C GLY A 815 -8.54 47.23 22.70
N SER A 816 -9.07 47.87 21.64
CA SER A 816 -10.43 48.42 21.62
C SER A 816 -11.44 47.65 20.77
N LEU A 817 -11.10 46.44 20.32
CA LEU A 817 -11.91 45.65 19.37
C LEU A 817 -12.66 44.48 20.01
N GLY A 818 -13.01 44.60 21.30
CA GLY A 818 -13.90 43.64 21.97
C GLY A 818 -13.28 42.28 22.32
N ASN A 819 -12.00 42.05 21.98
CA ASN A 819 -11.31 40.78 22.15
C ASN A 819 -9.80 40.98 22.37
N MET A 820 -9.17 40.12 23.21
CA MET A 820 -7.74 40.20 23.59
C MET A 820 -6.76 40.24 22.41
N TRP A 821 -7.12 39.59 21.31
CA TRP A 821 -6.29 39.50 20.11
C TRP A 821 -6.87 40.27 18.92
N ALA A 822 -8.06 40.86 19.07
CA ALA A 822 -8.83 41.43 17.95
C ALA A 822 -8.98 40.43 16.79
N GLN A 823 -9.18 39.15 17.12
CA GLN A 823 -9.44 38.09 16.14
C GLN A 823 -10.90 38.01 15.72
N SER A 824 -11.79 38.55 16.55
CA SER A 824 -13.24 38.66 16.36
C SER A 824 -13.68 39.97 17.01
N TRP A 825 -14.62 40.66 16.39
CA TRP A 825 -15.08 42.01 16.75
C TRP A 825 -16.57 42.03 17.10
N SER A 826 -17.22 40.87 17.27
CA SER A 826 -18.65 40.78 17.58
C SER A 826 -19.01 41.53 18.88
N ASN A 827 -18.10 41.57 19.85
CA ASN A 827 -18.31 42.25 21.15
C ASN A 827 -18.38 43.77 21.10
N ILE A 828 -18.07 44.40 19.95
CA ILE A 828 -18.27 45.84 19.73
C ILE A 828 -19.50 46.14 18.86
N PHE A 829 -20.36 45.16 18.63
CA PHE A 829 -21.55 45.31 17.78
C PHE A 829 -22.48 46.43 18.27
N ASP A 830 -22.54 46.70 19.57
CA ASP A 830 -23.25 47.84 20.16
C ASP A 830 -22.76 49.21 19.63
N LEU A 831 -21.48 49.31 19.25
CA LEU A 831 -20.89 50.55 18.72
C LEU A 831 -21.08 50.72 17.22
N VAL A 832 -21.22 49.61 16.48
CA VAL A 832 -21.21 49.58 15.02
C VAL A 832 -22.51 49.07 14.41
N MET A 833 -23.58 49.02 15.22
CA MET A 833 -24.89 48.52 14.81
C MET A 833 -25.47 49.36 13.67
N PRO A 834 -25.74 48.77 12.48
CA PRO A 834 -26.27 49.50 11.33
C PRO A 834 -27.60 50.19 11.61
N TYR A 835 -28.54 49.48 12.24
CA TYR A 835 -29.89 49.97 12.52
C TYR A 835 -30.25 49.77 14.01
N PRO A 836 -30.00 50.77 14.88
CA PRO A 836 -30.26 50.66 16.33
C PRO A 836 -31.74 50.50 16.71
N SER A 837 -32.65 50.87 15.81
CA SER A 837 -34.11 50.74 16.00
C SER A 837 -34.66 49.36 15.66
N ALA A 838 -33.87 48.49 15.00
CA ALA A 838 -34.27 47.15 14.60
C ALA A 838 -33.89 46.11 15.68
N THR A 839 -34.61 44.99 15.71
CA THR A 839 -34.48 43.98 16.77
C THR A 839 -33.08 43.32 16.77
N LYS A 840 -32.45 43.22 17.95
CA LYS A 840 -31.14 42.55 18.13
C LYS A 840 -31.32 41.03 18.23
N VAL A 841 -30.49 40.28 17.53
CA VAL A 841 -30.37 38.82 17.67
C VAL A 841 -29.39 38.51 18.80
N ASP A 842 -29.87 38.48 20.05
CA ASP A 842 -29.08 38.09 21.23
C ASP A 842 -29.93 37.24 22.17
N ALA A 843 -29.61 35.95 22.24
CA ALA A 843 -30.33 34.99 23.07
C ALA A 843 -29.93 35.05 24.55
N THR A 844 -28.84 35.74 24.91
CA THR A 844 -28.25 35.71 26.27
C THR A 844 -29.24 36.13 27.36
N PRO A 845 -29.97 37.26 27.24
CA PRO A 845 -30.93 37.67 28.27
C PRO A 845 -32.08 36.66 28.43
N ALA A 846 -32.54 36.07 27.32
CA ALA A 846 -33.59 35.07 27.33
C ALA A 846 -33.12 33.76 27.99
N MET A 847 -31.92 33.29 27.66
CA MET A 847 -31.31 32.10 28.28
C MET A 847 -31.18 32.26 29.79
N GLN A 848 -30.67 33.41 30.25
CA GLN A 848 -30.52 33.72 31.68
C GLN A 848 -31.87 33.83 32.39
N LYS A 849 -32.85 34.53 31.80
CA LYS A 849 -34.21 34.68 32.34
C LYS A 849 -34.94 33.34 32.47
N GLN A 850 -34.71 32.43 31.52
CA GLN A 850 -35.30 31.08 31.51
C GLN A 850 -34.52 30.07 32.36
N GLY A 851 -33.44 30.46 33.04
CA GLY A 851 -32.64 29.58 33.89
C GLY A 851 -31.91 28.48 33.13
N TRP A 852 -31.37 28.77 31.95
CA TRP A 852 -30.55 27.81 31.20
C TRP A 852 -29.27 27.45 31.99
N THR A 853 -28.79 26.23 31.78
CA THR A 853 -27.56 25.69 32.38
C THR A 853 -26.62 25.17 31.28
N PRO A 854 -25.31 25.02 31.55
CA PRO A 854 -24.40 24.34 30.63
C PRO A 854 -24.94 22.99 30.16
N GLN A 855 -25.43 22.16 31.09
CA GLN A 855 -26.04 20.87 30.76
C GLN A 855 -27.18 20.98 29.73
N ARG A 856 -28.05 21.99 29.86
CA ARG A 856 -29.13 22.24 28.89
C ARG A 856 -28.58 22.63 27.52
N MET A 857 -27.54 23.48 27.46
CA MET A 857 -26.92 23.90 26.20
C MET A 857 -26.37 22.70 25.41
N PHE A 858 -25.67 21.78 26.08
CA PHE A 858 -25.21 20.53 25.45
C PHE A 858 -26.36 19.62 25.04
N GLN A 859 -27.43 19.53 25.82
CA GLN A 859 -28.61 18.72 25.46
C GLN A 859 -29.34 19.28 24.24
N GLU A 860 -29.48 20.60 24.11
CA GLU A 860 -30.06 21.21 22.90
C GLU A 860 -29.16 20.99 21.67
N SER A 861 -27.85 20.99 21.87
CA SER A 861 -26.91 20.65 20.79
C SER A 861 -27.01 19.19 20.36
N ASP A 862 -27.09 18.23 21.30
CA ASP A 862 -27.34 16.81 20.98
C ASP A 862 -28.66 16.62 20.22
N LYS A 863 -29.72 17.35 20.61
CA LYS A 863 -30.99 17.38 19.87
C LYS A 863 -30.82 17.93 18.46
N PHE A 864 -29.96 18.93 18.25
CA PHE A 864 -29.65 19.45 16.92
C PHE A 864 -29.04 18.36 16.04
N PHE A 865 -27.96 17.70 16.48
CA PHE A 865 -27.31 16.64 15.70
C PHE A 865 -28.24 15.44 15.44
N THR A 866 -28.97 14.98 16.45
CA THR A 866 -29.93 13.88 16.29
C THR A 866 -31.12 14.26 15.40
N SER A 867 -31.52 15.54 15.36
CA SER A 867 -32.52 16.03 14.39
C SER A 867 -32.07 15.84 12.95
N LEU A 868 -30.77 15.90 12.65
CA LEU A 868 -30.20 15.62 11.33
C LEU A 868 -30.08 14.11 11.04
N GLY A 869 -30.37 13.25 12.03
CA GLY A 869 -30.18 11.79 11.92
C GLY A 869 -28.74 11.35 12.19
N LEU A 870 -27.95 12.21 12.85
CA LEU A 870 -26.61 11.87 13.31
C LEU A 870 -26.66 11.11 14.65
N ILE A 871 -25.51 10.59 15.08
CA ILE A 871 -25.39 9.67 16.21
C ILE A 871 -25.59 10.44 17.53
N PRO A 872 -26.49 10.01 18.43
CA PRO A 872 -26.63 10.65 19.74
C PRO A 872 -25.36 10.49 20.58
N MET A 873 -25.09 11.47 21.45
CA MET A 873 -23.93 11.39 22.35
C MET A 873 -24.02 10.18 23.29
N PRO A 874 -22.95 9.37 23.43
CA PRO A 874 -22.98 8.16 24.24
C PRO A 874 -23.11 8.47 25.75
N PRO A 875 -23.62 7.53 26.57
CA PRO A 875 -23.74 7.76 28.01
C PRO A 875 -22.43 8.14 28.71
N GLU A 876 -21.30 7.58 28.25
CA GLU A 876 -19.97 7.91 28.79
C GLU A 876 -19.57 9.36 28.56
N PHE A 877 -19.98 9.97 27.44
CA PHE A 877 -19.71 11.38 27.14
C PHE A 877 -20.29 12.27 28.23
N TRP A 878 -21.55 12.04 28.62
CA TRP A 878 -22.23 12.81 29.67
C TRP A 878 -21.62 12.58 31.05
N ALA A 879 -21.18 11.36 31.33
CA ALA A 879 -20.61 11.00 32.62
C ALA A 879 -19.19 11.55 32.86
N LYS A 880 -18.40 11.71 31.78
CA LYS A 880 -16.96 11.97 31.89
C LYS A 880 -16.52 13.35 31.39
N SER A 881 -17.34 14.07 30.63
CA SER A 881 -17.01 15.41 30.12
C SER A 881 -16.94 16.47 31.23
N MET A 882 -16.11 17.50 31.02
CA MET A 882 -16.04 18.67 31.88
C MET A 882 -16.71 19.84 31.14
N ILE A 883 -18.02 20.02 31.37
CA ILE A 883 -18.84 21.03 30.69
C ILE A 883 -18.99 22.33 31.49
N GLU A 884 -18.44 22.39 32.70
CA GLU A 884 -18.41 23.60 33.52
C GLU A 884 -17.11 23.63 34.35
N LYS A 885 -16.72 24.82 34.81
CA LYS A 885 -15.49 24.98 35.59
C LYS A 885 -15.68 24.41 37.01
N PRO A 886 -14.91 23.39 37.44
CA PRO A 886 -15.04 22.84 38.77
C PRO A 886 -14.49 23.80 39.85
N ALA A 887 -15.16 23.86 41.00
CA ALA A 887 -14.68 24.62 42.15
C ALA A 887 -13.38 24.01 42.73
N GLY A 888 -12.39 24.85 43.02
CA GLY A 888 -11.16 24.45 43.72
C GLY A 888 -10.12 23.70 42.88
N ARG A 889 -10.29 23.61 41.56
CA ARG A 889 -9.29 23.02 40.63
C ARG A 889 -8.83 24.04 39.60
N GLU A 890 -7.52 24.09 39.37
CA GLU A 890 -6.94 24.80 38.22
C GLU A 890 -7.05 23.87 36.99
N VAL A 891 -7.61 24.40 35.90
CA VAL A 891 -7.92 23.63 34.68
C VAL A 891 -7.60 24.45 33.45
N VAL A 892 -7.36 23.79 32.31
CA VAL A 892 -7.26 24.47 31.01
C VAL A 892 -8.68 24.75 30.52
N CYS A 893 -9.13 26.01 30.60
CA CYS A 893 -10.52 26.37 30.26
C CYS A 893 -10.82 26.45 28.75
N HIS A 894 -9.80 26.55 27.88
CA HIS A 894 -10.01 26.58 26.43
C HIS A 894 -10.83 25.36 25.97
N ALA A 895 -11.88 25.60 25.19
CA ALA A 895 -12.76 24.55 24.67
C ALA A 895 -11.97 23.54 23.83
N SER A 896 -12.31 22.25 23.95
CA SER A 896 -11.68 21.17 23.19
C SER A 896 -12.50 19.88 23.29
N ALA A 897 -12.52 19.12 22.20
CA ALA A 897 -13.07 17.78 22.10
C ALA A 897 -11.97 16.71 22.06
N TRP A 898 -12.22 15.55 22.65
CA TRP A 898 -11.23 14.50 22.90
C TRP A 898 -11.74 13.12 22.45
N ASP A 899 -10.96 12.45 21.59
CA ASP A 899 -11.08 11.01 21.28
C ASP A 899 -10.07 10.22 22.12
N PHE A 900 -10.55 9.22 22.86
CA PHE A 900 -9.72 8.35 23.69
C PHE A 900 -9.28 7.07 22.96
N TYR A 901 -9.51 6.98 21.66
CA TYR A 901 -9.04 5.94 20.74
C TYR A 901 -9.51 4.51 21.02
N ASN A 902 -10.43 4.33 21.97
CA ASN A 902 -11.03 3.04 22.34
C ASN A 902 -12.42 2.80 21.72
N ARG A 903 -12.84 3.68 20.79
CA ARG A 903 -14.13 3.65 20.06
C ARG A 903 -15.39 3.93 20.89
N ASN A 904 -15.23 4.16 22.19
CA ASN A 904 -16.34 4.28 23.14
C ASN A 904 -16.34 5.60 23.91
N ASP A 905 -15.15 6.09 24.28
CA ASP A 905 -14.98 7.23 25.17
C ASP A 905 -14.60 8.48 24.39
N PHE A 906 -15.51 9.45 24.44
CA PHE A 906 -15.38 10.75 23.77
C PHE A 906 -15.81 11.82 24.78
N ARG A 907 -15.06 12.91 24.90
CA ARG A 907 -15.30 13.93 25.94
C ARG A 907 -15.15 15.35 25.40
N ILE A 908 -15.81 16.30 26.04
CA ILE A 908 -15.56 17.75 25.85
C ILE A 908 -15.07 18.36 27.15
N LYS A 909 -14.08 19.26 27.03
CA LYS A 909 -13.55 20.09 28.11
C LYS A 909 -13.79 21.56 27.77
N GLN A 910 -14.76 22.18 28.44
CA GLN A 910 -15.12 23.59 28.28
C GLN A 910 -15.57 24.20 29.62
N CYS A 911 -15.11 25.40 29.95
CA CYS A 911 -15.59 26.17 31.10
C CYS A 911 -16.84 26.98 30.72
N THR A 912 -17.95 26.31 30.43
CA THR A 912 -19.12 26.93 29.77
C THR A 912 -19.81 27.98 30.64
N VAL A 913 -20.11 29.13 30.05
CA VAL A 913 -20.91 30.22 30.61
C VAL A 913 -22.24 30.32 29.87
N VAL A 914 -23.34 30.65 30.57
CA VAL A 914 -24.67 30.73 29.96
C VAL A 914 -24.82 32.04 29.18
N ASN A 915 -24.41 32.01 27.91
CA ASN A 915 -24.57 33.08 26.93
C ASN A 915 -24.66 32.50 25.50
N MET A 916 -24.96 33.36 24.52
CA MET A 916 -25.10 32.94 23.12
C MET A 916 -23.78 32.47 22.47
N ASP A 917 -22.63 33.07 22.82
CA ASP A 917 -21.32 32.71 22.24
C ASP A 917 -20.88 31.30 22.65
N ASP A 918 -21.10 30.96 23.92
CA ASP A 918 -20.83 29.62 24.45
C ASP A 918 -21.84 28.60 23.93
N LEU A 919 -23.09 28.99 23.64
CA LEU A 919 -24.05 28.10 22.97
C LEU A 919 -23.54 27.71 21.58
N ILE A 920 -22.98 28.66 20.83
CA ILE A 920 -22.35 28.43 19.53
C ILE A 920 -21.12 27.53 19.67
N THR A 921 -20.28 27.79 20.69
CA THR A 921 -19.06 27.01 20.95
C THR A 921 -19.39 25.55 21.35
N VAL A 922 -20.46 25.34 22.13
CA VAL A 922 -20.95 23.98 22.44
C VAL A 922 -21.28 23.21 21.16
N HIS A 923 -21.95 23.83 20.19
CA HIS A 923 -22.25 23.18 18.90
C HIS A 923 -20.98 22.90 18.08
N HIS A 924 -20.00 23.81 18.13
CA HIS A 924 -18.71 23.61 17.48
C HIS A 924 -18.00 22.36 18.03
N GLU A 925 -17.83 22.28 19.35
CA GLU A 925 -17.14 21.17 20.02
C GLU A 925 -17.91 19.84 19.87
N MET A 926 -19.24 19.87 19.92
CA MET A 926 -20.05 18.68 19.66
C MET A 926 -19.96 18.20 18.21
N GLY A 927 -19.69 19.11 17.25
CA GLY A 927 -19.38 18.74 15.87
C GLY A 927 -18.09 17.92 15.75
N HIS A 928 -17.07 18.21 16.56
CA HIS A 928 -15.86 17.38 16.63
C HIS A 928 -16.17 15.98 17.16
N VAL A 929 -16.93 15.87 18.25
CA VAL A 929 -17.34 14.56 18.80
C VAL A 929 -18.18 13.78 17.79
N GLN A 930 -19.03 14.47 17.04
CA GLN A 930 -19.80 13.85 15.98
C GLN A 930 -18.92 13.29 14.87
N TYR A 931 -17.82 13.94 14.54
CA TYR A 931 -16.82 13.42 13.61
C TYR A 931 -16.15 12.15 14.18
N PHE A 932 -15.75 12.18 15.46
CA PHE A 932 -15.15 11.03 16.15
C PHE A 932 -16.04 9.79 16.09
N LEU A 933 -17.33 9.96 16.38
CA LEU A 933 -18.31 8.89 16.35
C LEU A 933 -18.49 8.27 14.96
N GLN A 934 -18.28 9.04 13.88
CA GLN A 934 -18.50 8.57 12.51
C GLN A 934 -17.32 7.76 11.97
N TYR A 935 -16.08 8.11 12.32
CA TYR A 935 -14.89 7.39 11.86
C TYR A 935 -14.37 6.35 12.86
N LYS A 936 -15.02 6.16 14.02
CA LYS A 936 -14.50 5.30 15.11
C LYS A 936 -14.13 3.87 14.70
N ASP A 937 -14.73 3.36 13.62
CA ASP A 937 -14.48 2.00 13.11
C ASP A 937 -13.36 1.94 12.07
N GLN A 938 -12.81 3.09 11.65
CA GLN A 938 -11.59 3.17 10.85
C GLN A 938 -10.36 2.72 11.66
N PRO A 939 -9.29 2.27 11.00
CA PRO A 939 -7.98 2.13 11.63
C PRO A 939 -7.56 3.45 12.31
N ILE A 940 -6.84 3.39 13.43
CA ILE A 940 -6.36 4.57 14.17
C ILE A 940 -5.65 5.57 13.25
N SER A 941 -4.87 5.06 12.30
CA SER A 941 -4.15 5.89 11.32
C SER A 941 -5.06 6.74 10.44
N PHE A 942 -6.35 6.41 10.34
CA PHE A 942 -7.37 7.15 9.59
C PHE A 942 -8.42 7.88 10.45
N ARG A 943 -8.32 7.81 11.78
CA ARG A 943 -9.20 8.54 12.72
C ARG A 943 -8.78 9.99 12.88
N ASP A 944 -8.95 10.75 11.80
CA ASP A 944 -8.74 12.19 11.73
C ASP A 944 -9.70 12.75 10.66
N GLY A 945 -9.87 14.07 10.60
CA GLY A 945 -10.62 14.70 9.51
C GLY A 945 -9.91 14.48 8.17
N ALA A 946 -10.65 14.56 7.07
CA ALA A 946 -10.08 14.44 5.72
C ALA A 946 -8.88 15.39 5.49
N ASN A 947 -8.94 16.58 6.11
CA ASN A 947 -7.80 17.39 6.50
C ASN A 947 -8.16 18.15 7.80
N PRO A 948 -7.20 18.80 8.48
CA PRO A 948 -7.47 19.51 9.74
C PRO A 948 -8.56 20.59 9.64
N GLY A 949 -8.73 21.24 8.49
CA GLY A 949 -9.76 22.25 8.29
C GLY A 949 -11.18 21.69 8.20
N PHE A 950 -11.35 20.45 7.72
CA PHE A 950 -12.66 19.76 7.75
C PHE A 950 -13.14 19.55 9.17
N HIS A 951 -12.24 19.17 10.08
CA HIS A 951 -12.59 18.90 11.47
C HIS A 951 -13.19 20.13 12.16
N GLU A 952 -12.60 21.29 11.93
CA GLU A 952 -13.04 22.61 12.39
C GLU A 952 -14.32 23.09 11.70
N ALA A 953 -14.44 22.85 10.39
CA ALA A 953 -15.58 23.31 9.60
C ALA A 953 -16.89 22.62 9.97
N ILE A 954 -16.85 21.34 10.33
CA ILE A 954 -18.08 20.60 10.70
C ILE A 954 -18.73 21.22 11.93
N GLY A 955 -17.95 21.60 12.94
CA GLY A 955 -18.45 22.30 14.12
C GLY A 955 -19.05 23.66 13.75
N ASP A 956 -18.33 24.45 12.95
CA ASP A 956 -18.75 25.79 12.56
C ASP A 956 -20.00 25.83 11.67
N VAL A 957 -20.22 24.82 10.83
CA VAL A 957 -21.42 24.72 9.99
C VAL A 957 -22.69 24.64 10.83
N MET A 958 -22.65 23.90 11.94
CA MET A 958 -23.80 23.77 12.84
C MET A 958 -24.11 25.09 13.52
N ALA A 959 -23.06 25.77 13.97
CA ALA A 959 -23.12 27.10 14.55
C ALA A 959 -23.82 28.12 13.64
N LEU A 960 -23.61 28.07 12.32
CA LEU A 960 -24.30 28.96 11.37
C LEU A 960 -25.82 28.80 11.44
N SER A 961 -26.34 27.57 11.38
CA SER A 961 -27.79 27.32 11.45
C SER A 961 -28.40 27.65 12.82
N VAL A 962 -27.69 27.31 13.90
CA VAL A 962 -28.11 27.57 15.29
C VAL A 962 -28.21 29.07 15.59
N SER A 963 -27.34 29.87 14.99
CA SER A 963 -27.31 31.33 15.16
C SER A 963 -28.46 32.06 14.44
N THR A 964 -29.23 31.38 13.59
CA THR A 964 -30.29 32.03 12.81
C THR A 964 -31.44 32.48 13.71
N PRO A 965 -32.07 33.64 13.41
CA PRO A 965 -33.27 34.08 14.14
C PRO A 965 -34.40 33.05 14.14
N LYS A 966 -34.56 32.32 13.03
CA LYS A 966 -35.53 31.24 12.88
C LYS A 966 -35.30 30.12 13.90
N HIS A 967 -34.05 29.67 14.04
CA HIS A 967 -33.70 28.62 14.98
C HIS A 967 -33.87 29.08 16.43
N LEU A 968 -33.34 30.26 16.78
CA LEU A 968 -33.43 30.81 18.13
C LEU A 968 -34.89 31.06 18.56
N HIS A 969 -35.75 31.48 17.64
CA HIS A 969 -37.19 31.58 17.90
C HIS A 969 -37.82 30.21 18.17
N SER A 970 -37.42 29.15 17.44
CA SER A 970 -37.89 27.79 17.71
C SER A 970 -37.53 27.27 19.10
N LEU A 971 -36.40 27.74 19.65
CA LEU A 971 -35.95 27.47 21.03
C LEU A 971 -36.61 28.39 22.08
N SER A 972 -37.55 29.25 21.66
CA SER A 972 -38.16 30.30 22.50
C SER A 972 -37.13 31.27 23.09
N LEU A 973 -36.00 31.50 22.42
CA LEU A 973 -34.94 32.45 22.82
C LEU A 973 -35.09 33.82 22.15
N LEU A 974 -35.97 33.93 21.15
CA LEU A 974 -36.41 35.18 20.54
C LEU A 974 -37.93 35.24 20.53
N ASP A 975 -38.50 36.39 20.93
CA ASP A 975 -39.95 36.58 21.05
C ASP A 975 -40.65 36.75 19.68
N ARG A 976 -39.95 37.28 18.67
CA ARG A 976 -40.44 37.51 17.31
C ARG A 976 -39.31 37.34 16.30
N VAL A 977 -39.63 36.82 15.11
CA VAL A 977 -38.75 36.87 13.94
C VAL A 977 -39.21 38.04 13.06
N GLU A 978 -38.42 39.11 12.99
CA GLU A 978 -38.68 40.23 12.09
C GLU A 978 -38.04 39.97 10.73
N GLU A 979 -38.85 39.72 9.70
CA GLU A 979 -38.38 39.56 8.32
C GLU A 979 -38.30 40.92 7.62
N ASN A 980 -37.31 41.74 7.99
CA ASN A 980 -37.02 43.02 7.33
C ASN A 980 -35.53 43.19 7.02
N THR A 981 -35.23 44.02 6.03
CA THR A 981 -33.86 44.26 5.56
C THR A 981 -32.95 44.81 6.65
N GLU A 982 -33.48 45.66 7.55
CA GLU A 982 -32.69 46.27 8.63
C GLU A 982 -32.17 45.22 9.62
N SER A 983 -33.03 44.26 9.99
CA SER A 983 -32.69 43.14 10.89
C SER A 983 -31.73 42.16 10.21
N ASP A 984 -31.93 41.89 8.91
CA ASP A 984 -31.01 41.04 8.13
C ASP A 984 -29.60 41.63 8.05
N ILE A 985 -29.48 42.96 7.85
CA ILE A 985 -28.20 43.65 7.83
C ILE A 985 -27.55 43.67 9.22
N ASN A 986 -28.32 43.89 10.29
CA ASN A 986 -27.82 43.78 11.66
C ASN A 986 -27.29 42.36 11.96
N TYR A 987 -28.02 41.31 11.58
CA TYR A 987 -27.59 39.92 11.74
C TYR A 987 -26.32 39.64 10.93
N LEU A 988 -26.30 39.96 9.64
CA LEU A 988 -25.13 39.76 8.79
C LEU A 988 -23.90 40.52 9.32
N MET A 989 -24.07 41.74 9.83
CA MET A 989 -23.01 42.51 10.46
C MET A 989 -22.46 41.78 11.69
N SER A 990 -23.33 41.27 12.56
CA SER A 990 -22.89 40.53 13.76
C SER A 990 -22.05 39.30 13.41
N ILE A 991 -22.43 38.54 12.37
CA ILE A 991 -21.68 37.38 11.90
C ILE A 991 -20.38 37.81 11.19
N ALA A 992 -20.40 38.92 10.44
CA ALA A 992 -19.24 39.41 9.72
C ALA A 992 -18.12 39.89 10.66
N LEU A 993 -18.50 40.54 11.76
CA LEU A 993 -17.56 40.97 12.81
C LEU A 993 -16.84 39.78 13.46
N ASP A 994 -17.41 38.57 13.42
CA ASP A 994 -16.71 37.35 13.84
C ASP A 994 -15.97 36.69 12.66
N LYS A 995 -16.72 36.22 11.66
CA LYS A 995 -16.20 35.36 10.59
C LYS A 995 -15.26 36.09 9.63
N ILE A 996 -15.58 37.31 9.22
CA ILE A 996 -14.76 38.05 8.26
C ILE A 996 -13.55 38.70 8.94
N ALA A 997 -13.73 39.26 10.14
CA ALA A 997 -12.62 39.84 10.91
C ALA A 997 -11.54 38.79 11.27
N PHE A 998 -11.93 37.53 11.42
CA PHE A 998 -11.02 36.43 11.72
C PHE A 998 -10.12 36.04 10.56
N LEU A 999 -10.59 36.03 9.31
CA LEU A 999 -9.83 35.55 8.14
C LEU A 999 -8.40 36.14 8.03
N PRO A 1000 -8.18 37.46 8.11
CA PRO A 1000 -6.83 38.02 8.06
C PRO A 1000 -5.98 37.63 9.28
N PHE A 1001 -6.58 37.48 10.46
CA PHE A 1001 -5.88 37.00 11.66
C PHE A 1001 -5.47 35.52 11.52
N GLY A 1002 -6.40 34.66 11.10
CA GLY A 1002 -6.16 33.25 10.88
C GLY A 1002 -5.05 33.00 9.87
N TYR A 1003 -5.02 33.78 8.80
CA TYR A 1003 -3.99 33.70 7.79
C TYR A 1003 -2.62 34.17 8.30
N LEU A 1004 -2.55 35.33 8.97
CA LEU A 1004 -1.27 35.90 9.40
C LEU A 1004 -0.58 35.07 10.48
N MET A 1005 -1.34 34.40 11.35
CA MET A 1005 -0.84 33.58 12.45
C MET A 1005 0.15 32.52 11.97
N ASP A 1006 -0.29 31.69 11.03
CA ASP A 1006 0.57 30.65 10.48
C ASP A 1006 1.56 31.23 9.46
N GLN A 1007 1.27 32.32 8.73
CA GLN A 1007 2.31 33.01 7.93
C GLN A 1007 3.50 33.45 8.79
N TRP A 1008 3.26 33.95 10.00
CA TRP A 1008 4.33 34.28 10.95
C TRP A 1008 5.07 33.02 11.41
N ARG A 1009 4.35 31.98 11.87
CA ARG A 1009 4.98 30.73 12.33
C ARG A 1009 5.79 30.06 11.24
N TRP A 1010 5.26 30.00 10.01
CA TRP A 1010 5.93 29.42 8.85
C TRP A 1010 7.26 30.12 8.60
N LYS A 1011 7.28 31.45 8.66
CA LYS A 1011 8.51 32.25 8.53
C LYS A 1011 9.48 32.10 9.71
N VAL A 1012 8.98 31.81 10.90
CA VAL A 1012 9.81 31.50 12.08
C VAL A 1012 10.45 30.12 11.94
N PHE A 1013 9.66 29.08 11.65
CA PHE A 1013 10.19 27.73 11.43
C PHE A 1013 11.12 27.68 10.23
N ASP A 1014 10.93 28.60 9.26
CA ASP A 1014 11.82 28.76 8.12
C ASP A 1014 13.02 29.67 8.20
N GLY A 1015 13.21 30.30 9.36
CA GLY A 1015 14.34 31.17 9.60
C GLY A 1015 14.29 32.47 8.80
N ARG A 1016 13.22 32.76 8.03
CA ARG A 1016 13.01 34.10 7.45
C ARG A 1016 12.70 35.15 8.50
N ILE A 1017 12.19 34.76 9.68
CA ILE A 1017 12.08 35.60 10.86
C ILE A 1017 13.04 35.06 11.91
N GLN A 1018 14.04 35.86 12.26
CA GLN A 1018 15.01 35.55 13.32
C GLN A 1018 14.43 35.89 14.71
N GLU A 1019 15.03 35.33 15.75
CA GLU A 1019 14.56 35.46 17.14
C GLU A 1019 14.57 36.89 17.70
N ASP A 1020 15.45 37.72 17.16
CA ASP A 1020 15.60 39.14 17.47
C ASP A 1020 14.64 40.02 16.65
N GLU A 1021 13.76 39.42 15.83
CA GLU A 1021 12.75 40.11 15.04
C GLU A 1021 11.34 39.51 15.22
N TYR A 1022 11.16 38.59 16.17
CA TYR A 1022 9.89 37.88 16.38
C TYR A 1022 8.71 38.84 16.56
N ASN A 1023 8.84 39.84 17.43
CA ASN A 1023 7.74 40.70 17.79
C ASN A 1023 7.53 41.80 16.73
N GLN A 1024 8.61 42.34 16.17
CA GLN A 1024 8.56 43.31 15.07
C GLN A 1024 7.86 42.72 13.83
N GLN A 1025 8.26 41.52 13.40
CA GLN A 1025 7.66 40.89 12.22
C GLN A 1025 6.21 40.45 12.46
N TRP A 1026 5.86 40.08 13.71
CA TRP A 1026 4.48 39.87 14.11
C TRP A 1026 3.64 41.13 13.87
N TRP A 1027 4.09 42.30 14.33
CA TRP A 1027 3.39 43.57 14.15
C TRP A 1027 3.37 44.06 12.70
N ASN A 1028 4.42 43.80 11.91
CA ASN A 1028 4.41 44.06 10.48
C ASN A 1028 3.31 43.26 9.76
N LEU A 1029 3.11 41.99 10.13
CA LEU A 1029 2.06 41.15 9.56
C LEU A 1029 0.66 41.56 10.05
N ARG A 1030 0.52 41.95 11.33
CA ARG A 1030 -0.72 42.52 11.88
C ARG A 1030 -1.14 43.78 11.11
N LEU A 1031 -0.21 44.70 10.86
CA LEU A 1031 -0.48 45.90 10.07
C LEU A 1031 -0.80 45.54 8.61
N LYS A 1032 -0.02 44.64 8.00
CA LYS A 1032 -0.19 44.25 6.59
C LYS A 1032 -1.52 43.56 6.30
N TYR A 1033 -1.99 42.68 7.18
CA TYR A 1033 -3.18 41.87 6.91
C TYR A 1033 -4.44 42.36 7.63
N GLN A 1034 -4.32 42.94 8.82
CA GLN A 1034 -5.47 43.43 9.59
C GLN A 1034 -5.57 44.95 9.70
N GLY A 1035 -4.55 45.72 9.27
CA GLY A 1035 -4.56 47.18 9.44
C GLY A 1035 -4.46 47.65 10.89
N LEU A 1036 -4.01 46.80 11.81
CA LEU A 1036 -3.96 47.10 13.23
C LEU A 1036 -2.55 47.50 13.70
N CYS A 1037 -2.50 48.45 14.63
CA CYS A 1037 -1.26 48.89 15.29
C CYS A 1037 -1.31 48.62 16.80
N PRO A 1038 -0.16 48.43 17.47
CA PRO A 1038 -0.14 48.26 18.92
C PRO A 1038 -0.49 49.58 19.62
N PRO A 1039 -1.27 49.56 20.73
CA PRO A 1039 -1.64 50.78 21.46
C PRO A 1039 -0.45 51.41 22.21
N VAL A 1040 0.62 50.64 22.45
CA VAL A 1040 1.87 51.08 23.10
C VAL A 1040 3.07 50.58 22.30
N PRO A 1041 4.21 51.29 22.31
CA PRO A 1041 5.44 50.81 21.69
C PRO A 1041 5.82 49.43 22.24
N ARG A 1042 6.22 48.51 21.35
CA ARG A 1042 6.68 47.17 21.71
C ARG A 1042 8.17 47.06 21.44
N SER A 1043 8.89 46.32 22.29
CA SER A 1043 10.30 45.97 22.07
C SER A 1043 10.44 44.49 21.76
N GLU A 1044 11.67 44.05 21.50
CA GLU A 1044 11.99 42.62 21.39
C GLU A 1044 12.18 41.95 22.77
N ASP A 1045 12.00 42.66 23.89
CA ASP A 1045 11.77 41.97 25.16
C ASP A 1045 10.35 41.43 25.26
N ASP A 1046 9.44 41.90 24.40
CA ASP A 1046 8.07 41.42 24.31
C ASP A 1046 7.97 40.20 23.39
N PHE A 1047 6.93 39.39 23.61
CA PHE A 1047 6.58 38.25 22.75
C PHE A 1047 5.06 38.11 22.67
N ASP A 1048 4.45 39.07 21.98
CA ASP A 1048 3.00 39.16 21.81
C ASP A 1048 2.35 37.93 21.16
N PRO A 1049 2.95 37.22 20.17
CA PRO A 1049 2.37 35.97 19.67
C PRO A 1049 2.26 34.89 20.76
N GLY A 1050 3.18 34.85 21.73
CA GLY A 1050 3.09 33.91 22.87
C GLY A 1050 1.90 34.16 23.80
N ALA A 1051 1.25 35.32 23.70
CA ALA A 1051 0.06 35.65 24.46
C ALA A 1051 -1.24 35.09 23.83
N LYS A 1052 -1.15 34.27 22.77
CA LYS A 1052 -2.27 33.53 22.14
C LYS A 1052 -2.07 32.02 22.30
N PHE A 1053 -3.05 31.32 22.89
CA PHE A 1053 -3.00 29.90 23.29
C PHE A 1053 -2.33 28.94 22.28
N HIS A 1054 -2.69 29.03 21.00
CA HIS A 1054 -2.22 28.11 19.96
C HIS A 1054 -0.71 28.15 19.71
N ILE A 1055 -0.02 29.25 20.10
CA ILE A 1055 1.44 29.37 19.99
C ILE A 1055 2.16 28.52 21.06
N PRO A 1056 1.95 28.73 22.38
CA PRO A 1056 2.54 27.88 23.41
C PRO A 1056 2.02 26.44 23.41
N ALA A 1057 0.77 26.19 22.99
CA ALA A 1057 0.20 24.84 22.91
C ALA A 1057 0.57 24.08 21.61
N ASN A 1058 1.31 24.71 20.70
CA ASN A 1058 1.70 24.14 19.40
C ASN A 1058 0.52 23.59 18.56
N VAL A 1059 -0.54 24.36 18.40
CA VAL A 1059 -1.70 23.98 17.57
C VAL A 1059 -1.63 24.71 16.22
N PRO A 1060 -1.52 24.03 15.06
CA PRO A 1060 -1.57 24.65 13.73
C PRO A 1060 -2.79 25.55 13.55
N TYR A 1061 -2.64 26.78 13.04
CA TYR A 1061 -3.72 27.77 13.01
C TYR A 1061 -4.42 27.87 11.65
N VAL A 1062 -3.76 27.43 10.56
CA VAL A 1062 -4.31 27.44 9.19
C VAL A 1062 -5.59 26.61 9.07
N ARG A 1063 -5.79 25.63 9.96
CA ARG A 1063 -7.03 24.84 10.04
C ARG A 1063 -8.29 25.72 10.18
N TYR A 1064 -8.19 26.81 10.96
CA TYR A 1064 -9.31 27.74 11.17
C TYR A 1064 -9.54 28.62 9.94
N PHE A 1065 -8.48 29.05 9.26
CA PHE A 1065 -8.61 29.79 8.00
C PHE A 1065 -9.32 28.93 6.95
N VAL A 1066 -8.90 27.67 6.79
CA VAL A 1066 -9.56 26.72 5.88
C VAL A 1066 -11.00 26.48 6.30
N SER A 1067 -11.25 26.27 7.60
CA SER A 1067 -12.60 26.11 8.16
C SER A 1067 -13.52 27.26 7.75
N PHE A 1068 -13.08 28.50 7.93
CA PHE A 1068 -13.88 29.70 7.67
C PHE A 1068 -14.18 29.94 6.19
N VAL A 1069 -13.51 29.22 5.29
CA VAL A 1069 -13.84 29.18 3.87
C VAL A 1069 -14.79 28.02 3.58
N ILE A 1070 -14.41 26.80 3.95
CA ILE A 1070 -15.16 25.60 3.55
C ILE A 1070 -16.46 25.42 4.32
N GLN A 1071 -16.60 25.97 5.52
CA GLN A 1071 -17.86 25.92 6.28
C GLN A 1071 -19.02 26.54 5.50
N PHE A 1072 -18.77 27.61 4.73
CA PHE A 1072 -19.81 28.21 3.89
C PHE A 1072 -20.13 27.36 2.66
N GLN A 1073 -19.13 26.66 2.10
CA GLN A 1073 -19.36 25.71 1.01
C GLN A 1073 -20.20 24.52 1.50
N PHE A 1074 -19.89 24.00 2.69
CA PHE A 1074 -20.69 22.95 3.34
C PHE A 1074 -22.09 23.46 3.63
N HIS A 1075 -22.23 24.62 4.26
CA HIS A 1075 -23.52 25.22 4.57
C HIS A 1075 -24.38 25.38 3.31
N GLN A 1076 -23.85 25.95 2.22
CA GLN A 1076 -24.56 26.05 0.95
C GLN A 1076 -25.04 24.70 0.40
N ALA A 1077 -24.17 23.68 0.42
CA ALA A 1077 -24.54 22.34 -0.05
C ALA A 1077 -25.61 21.69 0.83
N LEU A 1078 -25.53 21.88 2.14
CA LEU A 1078 -26.48 21.32 3.11
C LEU A 1078 -27.83 22.03 3.07
N CYS A 1079 -27.85 23.35 2.88
CA CYS A 1079 -29.07 24.11 2.65
C CYS A 1079 -29.81 23.65 1.40
N LYS A 1080 -29.05 23.42 0.32
CA LYS A 1080 -29.59 22.83 -0.91
C LYS A 1080 -30.15 21.43 -0.67
N ALA A 1081 -29.46 20.60 0.12
CA ALA A 1081 -29.95 19.27 0.48
C ALA A 1081 -31.19 19.32 1.39
N ALA A 1082 -31.30 20.33 2.25
CA ALA A 1082 -32.48 20.58 3.08
C ALA A 1082 -33.68 21.18 2.31
N GLY A 1083 -33.52 21.46 1.01
CA GLY A 1083 -34.58 22.04 0.17
C GLY A 1083 -34.79 23.54 0.38
N ASP A 1084 -33.84 24.25 0.99
CA ASP A 1084 -33.94 25.71 1.18
C ASP A 1084 -33.59 26.45 -0.14
N THR A 1085 -34.45 27.38 -0.53
CA THR A 1085 -34.31 28.21 -1.74
C THR A 1085 -34.12 29.71 -1.42
N GLY A 1086 -34.12 30.08 -0.14
CA GLY A 1086 -33.98 31.46 0.31
C GLY A 1086 -32.54 31.99 0.26
N PRO A 1087 -32.31 33.24 0.72
CA PRO A 1087 -30.97 33.76 0.93
C PRO A 1087 -30.17 32.85 1.86
N LEU A 1088 -28.92 32.55 1.50
CA LEU A 1088 -28.11 31.56 2.21
C LEU A 1088 -27.97 31.83 3.72
N HIS A 1089 -27.91 33.10 4.13
CA HIS A 1089 -27.80 33.50 5.54
C HIS A 1089 -29.07 33.27 6.38
N LYS A 1090 -30.19 32.91 5.75
CA LYS A 1090 -31.45 32.57 6.45
C LYS A 1090 -31.64 31.06 6.60
N CYS A 1091 -30.75 30.27 6.01
CA CYS A 1091 -30.88 28.82 6.00
C CYS A 1091 -30.68 28.22 7.38
N ASP A 1092 -31.62 27.35 7.76
CA ASP A 1092 -31.54 26.50 8.94
C ASP A 1092 -31.71 25.04 8.52
N ILE A 1093 -30.67 24.23 8.71
CA ILE A 1093 -30.66 22.82 8.33
C ILE A 1093 -31.31 21.90 9.38
N TYR A 1094 -31.76 22.45 10.52
CA TYR A 1094 -32.39 21.70 11.60
C TYR A 1094 -33.50 20.76 11.08
N GLN A 1095 -33.51 19.51 11.58
CA GLN A 1095 -34.40 18.42 11.15
C GLN A 1095 -34.19 17.86 9.72
N SER A 1096 -33.24 18.38 8.93
CA SER A 1096 -32.94 17.83 7.60
C SER A 1096 -32.12 16.54 7.66
N LYS A 1097 -32.78 15.40 7.43
CA LYS A 1097 -32.11 14.08 7.36
C LYS A 1097 -31.21 13.94 6.13
N ASP A 1098 -31.54 14.62 5.04
CA ASP A 1098 -30.74 14.59 3.81
C ASP A 1098 -29.41 15.32 4.02
N ALA A 1099 -29.44 16.49 4.67
CA ALA A 1099 -28.23 17.21 5.06
C ALA A 1099 -27.37 16.38 6.03
N GLY A 1100 -27.99 15.74 7.03
CA GLY A 1100 -27.28 14.87 7.97
C GLY A 1100 -26.66 13.64 7.29
N THR A 1101 -27.33 13.02 6.32
CA THR A 1101 -26.80 11.87 5.57
C THR A 1101 -25.55 12.26 4.78
N LEU A 1102 -25.59 13.41 4.11
CA LEU A 1102 -24.46 13.96 3.36
C LEU A 1102 -23.23 14.18 4.25
N LEU A 1103 -23.44 14.80 5.43
CA LEU A 1103 -22.40 15.01 6.44
C LEU A 1103 -21.83 13.70 6.98
N ALA A 1104 -22.70 12.75 7.37
CA ALA A 1104 -22.28 11.47 7.92
C ALA A 1104 -21.41 10.68 6.94
N ASN A 1105 -21.81 10.63 5.65
CA ASN A 1105 -21.07 9.91 4.62
C ASN A 1105 -19.66 10.46 4.42
N ALA A 1106 -19.49 11.78 4.47
CA ALA A 1106 -18.18 12.40 4.37
C ALA A 1106 -17.33 12.19 5.63
N MET A 1107 -17.92 12.34 6.84
CA MET A 1107 -17.20 12.14 8.10
C MET A 1107 -16.71 10.69 8.29
N LYS A 1108 -17.47 9.69 7.83
CA LYS A 1108 -17.11 8.26 7.90
C LYS A 1108 -15.80 7.92 7.18
N LEU A 1109 -15.41 8.71 6.18
CA LEU A 1109 -14.14 8.49 5.47
C LEU A 1109 -12.94 8.76 6.38
N GLY A 1110 -13.06 9.66 7.35
CA GLY A 1110 -11.91 10.16 8.12
C GLY A 1110 -10.78 10.60 7.18
N TYR A 1111 -9.57 10.08 7.43
CA TYR A 1111 -8.37 10.33 6.61
C TYR A 1111 -8.07 9.21 5.59
N SER A 1112 -8.99 8.26 5.38
CA SER A 1112 -8.77 7.11 4.48
C SER A 1112 -8.65 7.48 3.00
N LYS A 1113 -9.17 8.65 2.61
CA LYS A 1113 -9.16 9.19 1.25
C LYS A 1113 -8.56 10.60 1.19
N PRO A 1114 -8.03 11.03 0.04
CA PRO A 1114 -7.69 12.42 -0.19
C PRO A 1114 -8.88 13.37 0.09
N TRP A 1115 -8.62 14.50 0.73
CA TRP A 1115 -9.68 15.45 1.11
C TRP A 1115 -10.55 15.97 -0.05
N PRO A 1116 -10.09 16.07 -1.32
CA PRO A 1116 -10.96 16.46 -2.42
C PRO A 1116 -12.11 15.47 -2.68
N GLU A 1117 -11.93 14.18 -2.36
CA GLU A 1117 -13.01 13.19 -2.46
C GLU A 1117 -14.10 13.45 -1.40
N ALA A 1118 -13.69 13.77 -0.16
CA ALA A 1118 -14.64 14.18 0.88
C ALA A 1118 -15.33 15.51 0.55
N MET A 1119 -14.61 16.47 -0.05
CA MET A 1119 -15.17 17.74 -0.54
C MET A 1119 -16.22 17.51 -1.64
N GLN A 1120 -15.93 16.59 -2.57
CA GLN A 1120 -16.82 16.20 -3.67
C GLN A 1120 -18.10 15.56 -3.15
N LEU A 1121 -18.02 14.73 -2.12
CA LEU A 1121 -19.19 14.07 -1.52
C LEU A 1121 -20.15 15.08 -0.89
N ILE A 1122 -19.65 16.11 -0.22
CA ILE A 1122 -20.48 17.15 0.40
C ILE A 1122 -20.94 18.16 -0.65
N THR A 1123 -20.00 18.77 -1.38
CA THR A 1123 -20.30 19.98 -2.16
C THR A 1123 -20.58 19.70 -3.64
N GLY A 1124 -20.37 18.47 -4.11
CA GLY A 1124 -20.48 18.11 -5.53
C GLY A 1124 -19.30 18.59 -6.38
N GLN A 1125 -18.25 19.16 -5.78
CA GLN A 1125 -17.02 19.57 -6.46
C GLN A 1125 -15.79 19.41 -5.55
N PRO A 1126 -14.56 19.25 -6.07
CA PRO A 1126 -13.41 18.82 -5.27
C PRO A 1126 -12.60 19.99 -4.65
N ASN A 1127 -12.87 21.25 -5.03
CA ASN A 1127 -12.01 22.38 -4.71
C ASN A 1127 -12.51 23.22 -3.52
N MET A 1128 -11.59 23.86 -2.81
CA MET A 1128 -11.96 24.93 -1.88
C MET A 1128 -12.28 26.21 -2.67
N SER A 1129 -13.36 26.89 -2.30
CA SER A 1129 -13.80 28.15 -2.92
C SER A 1129 -14.40 29.10 -1.89
N ALA A 1130 -14.13 30.40 -2.06
CA ALA A 1130 -14.75 31.46 -1.26
C ALA A 1130 -16.12 31.90 -1.81
N ASP A 1131 -16.60 31.35 -2.92
CA ASP A 1131 -17.84 31.82 -3.58
C ASP A 1131 -19.07 31.73 -2.66
N ALA A 1132 -19.18 30.64 -1.89
CA ALA A 1132 -20.27 30.45 -0.94
C ALA A 1132 -20.22 31.48 0.21
N LEU A 1133 -19.03 31.77 0.72
CA LEU A 1133 -18.80 32.84 1.71
C LEU A 1133 -19.21 34.20 1.15
N MET A 1134 -18.79 34.52 -0.07
CA MET A 1134 -19.15 35.78 -0.74
C MET A 1134 -20.66 35.90 -1.01
N THR A 1135 -21.30 34.78 -1.35
CA THR A 1135 -22.75 34.70 -1.56
C THR A 1135 -23.51 34.95 -0.26
N TYR A 1136 -23.06 34.36 0.86
CA TYR A 1136 -23.66 34.54 2.19
C TYR A 1136 -23.71 36.02 2.58
N PHE A 1137 -22.61 36.74 2.42
CA PHE A 1137 -22.46 38.14 2.84
C PHE A 1137 -22.81 39.18 1.78
N LYS A 1138 -23.23 38.78 0.58
CA LYS A 1138 -23.54 39.70 -0.52
C LYS A 1138 -24.44 40.89 -0.11
N PRO A 1139 -25.54 40.70 0.64
CA PRO A 1139 -26.38 41.83 1.04
C PRO A 1139 -25.65 42.85 1.92
N LEU A 1140 -24.79 42.38 2.82
CA LEU A 1140 -23.99 43.25 3.69
C LEU A 1140 -22.91 43.98 2.90
N THR A 1141 -22.27 43.31 1.93
CA THR A 1141 -21.29 43.93 1.04
C THR A 1141 -21.87 45.13 0.30
N ASP A 1142 -23.07 44.95 -0.26
CA ASP A 1142 -23.75 46.00 -1.02
C ASP A 1142 -24.11 47.18 -0.14
N TRP A 1143 -24.61 46.89 1.07
CA TRP A 1143 -24.93 47.91 2.07
C TRP A 1143 -23.68 48.70 2.50
N LEU A 1144 -22.59 48.01 2.84
CA LEU A 1144 -21.36 48.66 3.28
C LEU A 1144 -20.69 49.49 2.17
N ALA A 1145 -20.74 49.02 0.92
CA ALA A 1145 -20.22 49.79 -0.21
C ALA A 1145 -20.98 51.12 -0.37
N ALA A 1146 -22.30 51.11 -0.20
CA ALA A 1146 -23.12 52.31 -0.25
C ALA A 1146 -22.84 53.24 0.94
N GLU A 1147 -22.76 52.71 2.16
CA GLU A 1147 -22.55 53.51 3.37
C GLU A 1147 -21.14 54.13 3.41
N ASN A 1148 -20.10 53.39 3.02
CA ASN A 1148 -18.74 53.92 2.92
C ASN A 1148 -18.62 55.02 1.86
N ALA A 1149 -19.26 54.86 0.71
CA ALA A 1149 -19.26 55.87 -0.34
C ALA A 1149 -19.98 57.16 0.11
N LYS A 1150 -21.08 57.02 0.86
CA LYS A 1150 -21.83 58.13 1.46
C LYS A 1150 -21.01 58.89 2.50
N ASN A 1151 -20.20 58.21 3.30
CA ASN A 1151 -19.37 58.81 4.34
C ASN A 1151 -18.00 59.32 3.83
N GLY A 1152 -17.65 59.05 2.57
CA GLY A 1152 -16.38 59.48 1.98
C GLY A 1152 -15.17 58.70 2.51
N GLU A 1153 -15.38 57.46 2.93
CA GLU A 1153 -14.34 56.64 3.55
C GLU A 1153 -13.25 56.23 2.56
N THR A 1154 -11.99 56.27 3.01
CA THR A 1154 -10.86 55.75 2.22
C THR A 1154 -10.60 54.30 2.59
N LEU A 1155 -10.87 53.38 1.67
CA LEU A 1155 -10.65 51.95 1.90
C LEU A 1155 -9.15 51.63 2.00
N GLY A 1156 -8.79 50.93 3.08
CA GLY A 1156 -7.40 50.60 3.41
C GLY A 1156 -6.74 51.60 4.35
N TRP A 1157 -5.44 51.43 4.56
CA TRP A 1157 -4.64 52.25 5.48
C TRP A 1157 -3.44 52.87 4.76
N PRO A 1158 -3.67 53.89 3.88
CA PRO A 1158 -2.59 54.52 3.12
C PRO A 1158 -1.55 55.20 4.03
N GLU A 1159 -1.95 55.71 5.19
CA GLU A 1159 -1.06 56.21 6.24
C GLU A 1159 -0.52 55.09 7.14
N TYR A 1160 0.08 54.05 6.56
CA TYR A 1160 0.49 52.84 7.30
C TYR A 1160 1.46 53.11 8.47
N ASN A 1161 2.19 54.23 8.48
CA ASN A 1161 3.17 54.61 9.50
C ASN A 1161 2.59 55.30 10.77
N TRP A 1162 1.32 55.72 10.77
CA TRP A 1162 0.70 56.33 11.96
C TRP A 1162 0.65 55.37 13.16
N THR A 1163 0.89 55.89 14.37
CA THR A 1163 0.71 55.20 15.66
C THR A 1163 0.12 56.16 16.72
N PRO A 1164 -0.59 55.67 17.75
CA PRO A 1164 -1.21 56.53 18.78
C PRO A 1164 -0.24 57.42 19.56
N TYR A 1165 1.05 57.05 19.60
CA TYR A 1165 2.13 57.73 20.32
C TYR A 1165 3.07 58.53 19.40
N ALA A 1166 2.82 58.58 18.08
CA ALA A 1166 3.65 59.32 17.12
C ALA A 1166 3.67 60.84 17.37
N ALA A 1167 2.60 61.42 17.93
CA ALA A 1167 2.51 62.86 18.22
C ALA A 1167 3.39 63.28 19.43
N GLN A 1168 3.75 62.35 20.33
CA GLN A 1168 4.58 62.61 21.49
C GLN A 1168 6.09 62.47 21.22
N SER A 1169 6.49 61.87 20.09
CA SER A 1169 7.91 61.62 19.77
C SER A 1169 8.60 62.76 19.00
N SER A 1170 8.03 63.98 18.98
CA SER A 1170 8.63 65.15 18.32
C SER A 1170 9.86 65.73 19.05
N ALA A 1171 10.32 65.09 20.13
CA ALA A 1171 11.57 65.43 20.80
C ALA A 1171 12.65 64.36 20.55
N SER A 1172 13.63 64.71 19.70
CA SER A 1172 14.88 63.99 19.38
C SER A 1172 14.85 63.07 18.14
N ALA A 1173 14.95 63.67 16.95
CA ALA A 1173 15.08 62.96 15.67
C ALA A 1173 16.55 62.55 15.39
N LYS A 1174 17.03 61.51 16.06
CA LYS A 1174 18.26 60.79 15.65
C LYS A 1174 17.90 59.57 14.81
N VAL A 1175 18.54 59.43 13.65
CA VAL A 1175 18.31 58.38 12.66
C VAL A 1175 19.58 57.53 12.52
N ARG A 1176 19.43 56.20 12.38
CA ARG A 1176 20.57 55.31 12.11
C ARG A 1176 20.92 55.31 10.62
N PHE A 1177 22.12 55.75 10.27
CA PHE A 1177 22.68 55.73 8.91
C PHE A 1177 24.08 55.10 8.93
N LEU A 1178 24.28 53.99 8.19
CA LEU A 1178 25.50 53.18 8.17
C LEU A 1178 26.02 52.80 9.58
N GLY A 1179 25.12 52.40 10.47
CA GLY A 1179 25.47 51.99 11.85
C GLY A 1179 25.75 53.16 12.81
N MET A 1180 25.72 54.41 12.35
CA MET A 1180 25.90 55.61 13.18
C MET A 1180 24.57 56.29 13.50
N SER A 1181 24.42 56.82 14.71
CA SER A 1181 23.24 57.60 15.13
C SER A 1181 23.46 59.08 14.84
N LEU A 1182 22.81 59.60 13.80
CA LEU A 1182 23.02 60.96 13.28
C LEU A 1182 21.72 61.77 13.28
N ASP A 1183 21.80 63.10 13.27
CA ASP A 1183 20.61 63.93 13.07
C ASP A 1183 20.10 63.78 11.63
N SER A 1184 18.80 63.96 11.41
CA SER A 1184 18.14 63.74 10.11
C SER A 1184 18.76 64.54 8.96
N HIS A 1185 19.26 65.75 9.20
CA HIS A 1185 19.99 66.54 8.19
C HIS A 1185 21.38 65.97 7.84
N GLN A 1186 22.06 65.33 8.80
CA GLN A 1186 23.35 64.69 8.57
C GLN A 1186 23.20 63.38 7.80
N ALA A 1187 22.15 62.61 8.07
CA ALA A 1187 21.81 61.40 7.31
C ALA A 1187 21.46 61.73 5.85
N ALA A 1188 20.71 62.80 5.61
CA ALA A 1188 20.40 63.27 4.26
C ALA A 1188 21.67 63.70 3.49
N ALA A 1189 22.60 64.41 4.14
CA ALA A 1189 23.89 64.74 3.54
C ALA A 1189 24.70 63.49 3.18
N GLY A 1190 24.71 62.47 4.05
CA GLY A 1190 25.35 61.18 3.79
C GLY A 1190 24.76 60.43 2.58
N GLN A 1191 23.45 60.49 2.39
CA GLN A 1191 22.79 59.90 1.22
C GLN A 1191 23.21 60.57 -0.09
N TRP A 1192 23.31 61.91 -0.11
CA TRP A 1192 23.79 62.64 -1.29
C TRP A 1192 25.25 62.33 -1.62
N ILE A 1193 26.10 62.17 -0.61
CA ILE A 1193 27.51 61.78 -0.80
C ILE A 1193 27.61 60.37 -1.39
N LEU A 1194 26.83 59.41 -0.88
CA LEU A 1194 26.79 58.05 -1.42
C LEU A 1194 26.24 57.99 -2.85
N LEU A 1195 25.25 58.82 -3.18
CA LEU A 1195 24.72 58.93 -4.54
C LEU A 1195 25.79 59.44 -5.51
N VAL A 1196 26.53 60.48 -5.12
CA VAL A 1196 27.62 61.04 -5.93
C VAL A 1196 28.74 60.00 -6.10
N LEU A 1197 29.13 59.29 -5.03
CA LEU A 1197 30.11 58.21 -5.10
C LEU A 1197 29.64 57.06 -6.00
N GLY A 1198 28.36 56.67 -5.91
CA GLY A 1198 27.75 55.64 -6.74
C GLY A 1198 27.73 56.03 -8.22
N LEU A 1199 27.37 57.27 -8.54
CA LEU A 1199 27.41 57.80 -9.91
C LEU A 1199 28.84 57.87 -10.44
N PHE A 1200 29.83 58.23 -9.60
CA PHE A 1200 31.23 58.26 -9.99
C PHE A 1200 31.78 56.84 -10.27
N LEU A 1201 31.43 55.86 -9.45
CA LEU A 1201 31.75 54.44 -9.66
C LEU A 1201 31.10 53.88 -10.92
N LEU A 1202 29.84 54.25 -11.19
CA LEU A 1202 29.15 53.89 -12.43
C LEU A 1202 29.86 54.49 -13.65
N PHE A 1203 30.27 55.76 -13.58
CA PHE A 1203 30.99 56.41 -14.67
C PHE A 1203 32.38 55.78 -14.89
N ALA A 1204 33.09 55.47 -13.80
CA ALA A 1204 34.39 54.79 -13.86
C ALA A 1204 34.29 53.38 -14.45
N THR A 1205 33.25 52.62 -14.09
CA THR A 1205 33.00 51.28 -14.64
C THR A 1205 32.60 51.32 -16.12
N VAL A 1206 31.81 52.31 -16.54
CA VAL A 1206 31.50 52.54 -17.97
C VAL A 1206 32.75 52.91 -18.75
N ILE A 1207 33.61 53.80 -18.23
CA ILE A 1207 34.89 54.16 -18.85
C ILE A 1207 35.82 52.95 -18.96
N LEU A 1208 35.94 52.14 -17.90
CA LEU A 1208 36.70 50.88 -17.90
C LEU A 1208 36.14 49.89 -18.91
N GLY A 1209 34.81 49.74 -19.00
CA GLY A 1209 34.13 48.90 -19.98
C GLY A 1209 34.38 49.35 -21.43
N VAL A 1210 34.37 50.65 -21.69
CA VAL A 1210 34.67 51.22 -23.02
C VAL A 1210 36.16 51.07 -23.37
N LYS A 1211 37.08 51.29 -22.42
CA LYS A 1211 38.53 51.04 -22.61
C LYS A 1211 38.82 49.55 -22.85
N PHE A 1212 38.15 48.65 -22.14
CA PHE A 1212 38.28 47.21 -22.34
C PHE A 1212 37.77 46.78 -23.72
N ARG A 1213 36.63 47.33 -24.16
CA ARG A 1213 36.04 47.04 -25.48
C ARG A 1213 36.87 47.63 -26.63
N SER A 1214 37.50 48.80 -26.44
CA SER A 1214 38.38 49.40 -27.46
C SER A 1214 39.76 48.71 -27.53
N SER A 1215 40.28 48.23 -26.39
CA SER A 1215 41.50 47.41 -26.34
C SER A 1215 41.30 46.05 -27.02
N ARG A 1216 40.17 45.37 -26.79
CA ARG A 1216 39.82 44.11 -27.49
C ARG A 1216 39.60 44.28 -29.00
N ARG A 1217 39.10 45.43 -29.47
CA ARG A 1217 38.96 45.71 -30.92
C ARG A 1217 40.30 46.01 -31.63
N ARG A 1218 41.34 46.44 -30.90
CA ARG A 1218 42.71 46.59 -31.45
C ARG A 1218 43.51 45.28 -31.41
N ALA A 1219 43.20 44.36 -30.50
CA ALA A 1219 43.86 43.06 -30.41
C ALA A 1219 43.40 42.04 -31.46
N HIS A 1220 42.19 42.17 -32.03
CA HIS A 1220 41.63 41.20 -32.99
C HIS A 1220 42.00 41.43 -34.48
N LYS A 1221 43.05 42.21 -34.77
CA LYS A 1221 43.52 42.47 -36.15
C LYS A 1221 44.96 42.01 -36.45
N SER A 1222 45.57 41.20 -35.59
CA SER A 1222 46.92 40.66 -35.83
C SER A 1222 47.03 39.25 -35.26
N SER A 1223 47.35 38.27 -36.14
CA SER A 1223 47.71 36.86 -35.85
C SER A 1223 46.54 36.00 -35.32
N SER A 1224 45.99 34.98 -36.00
CA SER A 1224 46.53 33.93 -36.86
C SER A 1224 47.83 33.33 -36.34
N GLU A 1225 47.73 32.19 -35.65
CA GLU A 1225 48.53 30.96 -35.81
C GLU A 1225 48.60 30.14 -34.50
N MET A 1226 48.54 28.81 -34.70
CA MET A 1226 49.12 27.73 -33.88
C MET A 1226 48.55 27.48 -32.47
N GLU A 1227 47.87 26.37 -32.22
CA GLU A 1227 48.31 24.95 -32.13
C GLU A 1227 48.61 24.50 -30.68
N LEU A 1228 47.96 23.38 -30.32
CA LEU A 1228 48.39 22.29 -29.42
C LEU A 1228 48.76 22.60 -27.95
N LYS A 1229 47.82 22.28 -27.04
CA LYS A 1229 47.86 21.06 -26.20
C LYS A 1229 46.57 20.84 -25.44
#